data_AF-A0A938B875-F1
#
_entry.id   AF-A0A938B875-F1
#
_cell.length_a   1.000
_cell.length_b   1.000
_cell.length_c   1.000
_cell.angle_alpha   90.00
_cell.angle_beta   90.00
_cell.angle_gamma   90.00
#
_symmetry.space_group_name_H-M   'P 1'
#
loop_
_entity.id
_entity.type
_entity.pdbx_description
1 polymer ?
#
loop_
_entity_poly.entity_id
_entity_poly.type
_entity_poly.pdbx_seq_one_letter_code
_entity_poly.pdbx_strand_id
1 'polypeptide(L)'
;MKPTKVKPGYTEVIYMSVEKLSGVTLFVANNGNDVWAGRLAEPNSNQTDGPFATLERARDEIRTIKQAGEMPQGGVTVELRGGVYQREQAFELSAEDSGSEEAPVVYRARQGEEVRLVGGKVVTGFEPVTDPALLERLCPETRGNMLQADLRAMGISDFGEVKGGGLELFFQDKPMTLARWPNEEFIRIVDLVGGDPVDVRGTKGDKNGKFMYEGERPKRWVGEKDIWVHGYWFWDWSDQRHKVEAIDTERRIISVAPPYHGYGYRVGQWFYGLNILAELDMPGEWYLDRETGILYFWPPAPIKQGQATVSVIETMVKMENVAYVTIRGITFEAARGTAIIITGGSHNHIVGCTLRNLGSWAVNISGGTHNGVVGCDIYETGNGGISLSGGNRERLEPAGHYAENNHIHHYGRWNRMYQPAISLNGVGNRASHNLIHDAPHMAISFGGNDHRIEFNEIHNVCYESNDAGAMYSGRDWTMRGTMIRHNFLHHISGFEGRGCVGVYLDDMLCGTTIYGNVFYEVTRAAFIGGGRDCIVENNIFVDCKPALHIDARAMGWASYHVGTTMRERLLEMPYKDKLWAERYPKLVNIWEDEPAAPKGNIVARNISQGGKWDEVYDQARSYVTFEDNLVDVDVHFVEEPPKNFQLRDDSPAYKLGFKRIPIEKIGLFCFF
;
A
#
# COMPACT_ATOMS: atom_id res chain seq x y z
N MET A 1 -39.10 17.81 -8.35
CA MET A 1 -38.78 16.39 -8.64
C MET A 1 -38.90 15.60 -7.36
N LYS A 2 -39.64 14.49 -7.34
CA LYS A 2 -39.68 13.57 -6.19
C LYS A 2 -38.25 13.07 -5.94
N PRO A 3 -37.77 12.98 -4.68
CA PRO A 3 -36.47 12.41 -4.39
C PRO A 3 -36.50 10.93 -4.80
N THR A 4 -35.78 10.60 -5.86
CA THR A 4 -35.45 9.22 -6.20
C THR A 4 -34.71 8.63 -5.01
N LYS A 5 -35.28 7.58 -4.40
CA LYS A 5 -34.61 6.79 -3.37
C LYS A 5 -33.29 6.28 -3.96
N VAL A 6 -32.19 6.89 -3.56
CA VAL A 6 -30.85 6.33 -3.77
C VAL A 6 -30.85 5.03 -2.98
N LYS A 7 -30.52 3.90 -3.64
CA LYS A 7 -30.27 2.66 -2.93
C LYS A 7 -29.09 2.93 -1.98
N PRO A 8 -29.17 2.52 -0.70
CA PRO A 8 -28.07 2.74 0.22
C PRO A 8 -26.78 2.15 -0.35
N GLY A 9 -25.66 2.84 -0.13
CA GLY A 9 -24.35 2.24 -0.41
C GLY A 9 -24.18 0.94 0.39
N TYR A 10 -23.35 0.01 -0.08
CA TYR A 10 -23.03 -1.20 0.70
C TYR A 10 -22.56 -0.85 2.12
N THR A 11 -21.86 0.27 2.28
CA THR A 11 -21.43 0.88 3.54
C THR A 11 -22.60 1.26 4.48
N GLU A 12 -23.67 1.86 3.96
CA GLU A 12 -24.87 2.18 4.75
C GLU A 12 -25.60 0.90 5.19
N VAL A 13 -25.54 -0.17 4.39
CA VAL A 13 -26.12 -1.48 4.75
C VAL A 13 -25.34 -2.14 5.88
N ILE A 14 -24.00 -2.07 5.86
CA ILE A 14 -23.14 -2.61 6.93
C ILE A 14 -23.33 -1.84 8.24
N TYR A 15 -23.51 -0.52 8.20
CA TYR A 15 -23.71 0.28 9.41
C TYR A 15 -25.11 0.09 10.02
N MET A 16 -26.16 0.07 9.18
CA MET A 16 -27.53 -0.12 9.66
C MET A 16 -27.76 -1.47 10.34
N SER A 17 -26.97 -2.51 10.00
CA SER A 17 -27.07 -3.81 10.65
C SER A 17 -26.38 -3.85 12.03
N VAL A 18 -25.35 -3.03 12.28
CA VAL A 18 -24.59 -3.07 13.54
C VAL A 18 -25.22 -2.22 14.66
N GLU A 19 -25.89 -1.10 14.37
CA GLU A 19 -26.40 -0.20 15.43
C GLU A 19 -27.77 -0.60 16.04
N LYS A 20 -28.52 -1.50 15.40
CA LYS A 20 -29.94 -1.72 15.74
C LYS A 20 -30.26 -2.95 16.58
N LEU A 21 -29.25 -3.65 17.06
CA LEU A 21 -29.42 -4.99 17.59
C LEU A 21 -29.10 -5.03 19.10
N SER A 22 -30.10 -5.38 19.91
CA SER A 22 -30.03 -5.50 21.38
C SER A 22 -29.30 -6.79 21.81
N GLY A 23 -28.01 -6.89 21.47
CA GLY A 23 -27.15 -8.01 21.79
C GLY A 23 -26.56 -7.96 23.21
N VAL A 24 -25.70 -8.93 23.52
CA VAL A 24 -24.92 -8.96 24.78
C VAL A 24 -23.71 -8.03 24.65
N THR A 25 -23.41 -7.26 25.68
CA THR A 25 -22.17 -6.46 25.75
C THR A 25 -21.22 -7.05 26.80
N LEU A 26 -19.96 -7.24 26.37
CA LEU A 26 -18.82 -7.60 27.19
C LEU A 26 -17.86 -6.40 27.23
N PHE A 27 -17.12 -6.23 28.32
CA PHE A 27 -16.18 -5.14 28.49
C PHE A 27 -14.77 -5.66 28.73
N VAL A 28 -13.78 -4.97 28.16
CA VAL A 28 -12.35 -5.24 28.36
C VAL A 28 -11.66 -3.94 28.79
N ALA A 29 -10.86 -3.97 29.86
CA ALA A 29 -10.19 -2.79 30.41
C ALA A 29 -8.84 -3.12 31.04
N ASN A 30 -7.89 -2.17 31.05
CA ASN A 30 -6.58 -2.34 31.70
C ASN A 30 -6.66 -2.54 33.23
N ASN A 31 -7.75 -2.10 33.86
CA ASN A 31 -8.07 -2.37 35.26
C ASN A 31 -9.01 -3.58 35.45
N GLY A 32 -9.19 -4.38 34.40
CA GLY A 32 -10.05 -5.57 34.39
C GLY A 32 -9.42 -6.79 35.06
N ASN A 33 -10.20 -7.86 35.15
CA ASN A 33 -9.76 -9.15 35.66
C ASN A 33 -10.47 -10.29 34.92
N ASP A 34 -9.71 -11.26 34.41
CA ASP A 34 -10.25 -12.34 33.57
C ASP A 34 -11.10 -13.38 34.34
N VAL A 35 -11.13 -13.29 35.68
CA VAL A 35 -12.04 -14.09 36.52
C VAL A 35 -13.43 -13.48 36.68
N TRP A 36 -13.62 -12.21 36.31
CA TRP A 36 -14.91 -11.52 36.41
C TRP A 36 -15.86 -11.94 35.28
N ALA A 37 -17.11 -11.46 35.31
CA ALA A 37 -18.10 -11.79 34.29
C ALA A 37 -17.97 -10.93 33.02
N GLY A 38 -17.22 -9.83 33.06
CA GLY A 38 -17.04 -8.93 31.93
C GLY A 38 -18.31 -8.16 31.54
N ARG A 39 -19.37 -8.19 32.37
CA ARG A 39 -20.67 -7.55 32.07
C ARG A 39 -20.78 -6.10 32.57
N LEU A 40 -19.77 -5.63 33.32
CA LEU A 40 -19.70 -4.27 33.84
C LEU A 40 -18.54 -3.53 33.18
N ALA A 41 -18.76 -2.28 32.79
CA ALA A 41 -17.74 -1.46 32.15
C ALA A 41 -16.60 -1.06 33.11
N GLU A 42 -16.89 -1.02 34.41
CA GLU A 42 -15.96 -0.69 35.49
C GLU A 42 -16.03 -1.77 36.58
N PRO A 43 -14.95 -1.98 37.35
CA PRO A 43 -14.99 -2.79 38.56
C PRO A 43 -16.09 -2.31 39.51
N ASN A 44 -16.86 -3.23 40.09
CA ASN A 44 -17.80 -2.88 41.15
C ASN A 44 -17.04 -2.45 42.43
N SER A 45 -17.73 -1.81 43.37
CA SER A 45 -17.11 -1.25 44.58
C SER A 45 -16.33 -2.28 45.42
N ASN A 46 -16.73 -3.55 45.34
CA ASN A 46 -16.14 -4.64 46.12
C ASN A 46 -15.05 -5.39 45.32
N GLN A 47 -14.76 -4.98 44.07
CA GLN A 47 -13.84 -5.64 43.13
C GLN A 47 -14.12 -7.14 42.93
N THR A 48 -15.39 -7.54 43.01
CA THR A 48 -15.82 -8.93 42.81
C THR A 48 -16.31 -9.20 41.39
N ASP A 49 -16.55 -8.14 40.61
CA ASP A 49 -16.96 -8.20 39.21
C ASP A 49 -16.58 -6.90 38.49
N GLY A 50 -16.52 -6.91 37.17
CA GLY A 50 -16.00 -5.82 36.35
C GLY A 50 -15.73 -6.25 34.90
N PRO A 51 -14.94 -5.46 34.15
CA PRO A 51 -14.51 -5.81 32.80
C PRO A 51 -13.46 -6.93 32.81
N PHE A 52 -13.36 -7.70 31.73
CA PHE A 52 -12.22 -8.59 31.51
C PHE A 52 -10.92 -7.79 31.37
N ALA A 53 -9.78 -8.41 31.65
CA ALA A 53 -8.47 -7.82 31.41
C ALA A 53 -8.02 -7.99 29.95
N THR A 54 -8.42 -9.08 29.30
CA THR A 54 -7.91 -9.48 27.98
C THR A 54 -8.99 -9.66 26.91
N LEU A 55 -8.57 -9.50 25.64
CA LEU A 55 -9.39 -9.83 24.46
C LEU A 55 -9.64 -11.33 24.37
N GLU A 56 -8.63 -12.13 24.73
CA GLU A 56 -8.69 -13.59 24.78
C GLU A 56 -9.85 -14.06 25.67
N ARG A 57 -9.95 -13.50 26.89
CA ARG A 57 -11.03 -13.88 27.80
C ARG A 57 -12.40 -13.51 27.26
N ALA A 58 -12.54 -12.35 26.60
CA ALA A 58 -13.79 -11.94 25.96
C ALA A 58 -14.18 -12.88 24.79
N ARG A 59 -13.21 -13.28 23.96
CA ARG A 59 -13.41 -14.32 22.92
C ARG A 59 -13.88 -15.63 23.52
N ASP A 60 -13.22 -16.10 24.58
CA ASP A 60 -13.54 -17.37 25.22
C ASP A 60 -14.92 -17.34 25.89
N GLU A 61 -15.35 -16.17 26.38
CA GLU A 61 -16.71 -15.93 26.84
C GLU A 61 -17.74 -16.06 25.70
N ILE A 62 -17.45 -15.49 24.53
CA ILE A 62 -18.30 -15.63 23.34
C ILE A 62 -18.45 -17.10 22.94
N ARG A 63 -17.35 -17.86 22.97
CA ARG A 63 -17.39 -19.31 22.72
C ARG A 63 -18.26 -20.04 23.75
N THR A 64 -18.16 -19.67 25.02
CA THR A 64 -18.99 -20.23 26.08
C THR A 64 -20.48 -19.93 25.86
N ILE A 65 -20.82 -18.69 25.47
CA ILE A 65 -22.19 -18.30 25.12
C ILE A 65 -22.73 -19.16 23.97
N LYS A 66 -21.93 -19.37 22.91
CA LYS A 66 -22.28 -20.24 21.77
C LYS A 66 -22.45 -21.71 22.14
N GLN A 67 -21.65 -22.20 23.08
CA GLN A 67 -21.76 -23.60 23.52
C GLN A 67 -22.99 -23.83 24.41
N ALA A 68 -23.44 -22.80 25.12
CA ALA A 68 -24.62 -22.86 26.00
C ALA A 68 -25.96 -22.79 25.24
N GLY A 69 -25.96 -22.38 23.97
CA GLY A 69 -27.17 -22.24 23.15
C GLY A 69 -26.92 -21.45 21.87
N GLU A 70 -27.97 -20.89 21.27
CA GLU A 70 -27.81 -20.01 20.12
C GLU A 70 -27.19 -18.67 20.54
N MET A 71 -26.41 -18.05 19.63
CA MET A 71 -25.94 -16.68 19.82
C MET A 71 -27.13 -15.76 20.12
N PRO A 72 -27.00 -14.82 21.08
CA PRO A 72 -28.08 -13.90 21.40
C PRO A 72 -28.52 -13.14 20.15
N GLN A 73 -29.83 -12.90 20.03
CA GLN A 73 -30.36 -12.07 18.96
C GLN A 73 -29.66 -10.71 19.00
N GLY A 74 -29.06 -10.32 17.88
CA GLY A 74 -28.27 -9.11 17.82
C GLY A 74 -26.79 -9.23 18.15
N GLY A 75 -26.33 -10.43 18.46
CA GLY A 75 -24.91 -10.75 18.54
C GLY A 75 -24.25 -10.34 19.85
N VAL A 76 -22.92 -10.32 19.83
CA VAL A 76 -22.10 -9.95 20.99
C VAL A 76 -21.18 -8.79 20.63
N THR A 77 -21.22 -7.73 21.43
CA THR A 77 -20.28 -6.62 21.34
C THR A 77 -19.26 -6.71 22.48
N VAL A 78 -17.99 -6.62 22.17
CA VAL A 78 -16.88 -6.45 23.12
C VAL A 78 -16.44 -4.98 23.06
N GLU A 79 -16.72 -4.23 24.11
CA GLU A 79 -16.28 -2.83 24.26
C GLU A 79 -14.96 -2.75 25.01
N LEU A 80 -13.94 -2.23 24.34
CA LEU A 80 -12.65 -1.93 24.93
C LEU A 80 -12.69 -0.54 25.54
N ARG A 81 -12.25 -0.43 26.78
CA ARG A 81 -12.09 0.84 27.50
C ARG A 81 -10.82 1.56 27.07
N GLY A 82 -10.80 2.88 27.24
CA GLY A 82 -9.69 3.74 26.89
C GLY A 82 -8.40 3.30 27.55
N GLY A 83 -7.33 3.17 26.77
CA GLY A 83 -6.05 2.70 27.27
C GLY A 83 -5.16 2.10 26.20
N VAL A 84 -3.93 1.81 26.62
CA VAL A 84 -2.92 1.12 25.83
C VAL A 84 -2.91 -0.35 26.22
N TYR A 85 -3.15 -1.21 25.24
CA TYR A 85 -3.13 -2.66 25.34
C TYR A 85 -1.90 -3.18 24.61
N GLN A 86 -0.79 -3.30 25.35
CA GLN A 86 0.43 -3.88 24.80
C GLN A 86 0.22 -5.37 24.51
N ARG A 87 0.66 -5.81 23.33
CA ARG A 87 0.47 -7.18 22.85
C ARG A 87 1.80 -7.92 22.84
N GLU A 88 1.82 -9.10 23.46
CA GLU A 88 2.96 -10.03 23.40
C GLU A 88 2.78 -11.06 22.28
N GLN A 89 1.54 -11.26 21.83
CA GLN A 89 1.18 -12.16 20.74
C GLN A 89 -0.07 -11.64 20.01
N ALA A 90 -0.30 -12.17 18.80
CA ALA A 90 -1.49 -11.89 18.02
C ALA A 90 -2.76 -12.30 18.78
N PHE A 91 -3.81 -11.50 18.66
CA PHE A 91 -5.17 -11.91 19.03
C PHE A 91 -5.72 -12.78 17.89
N GLU A 92 -5.94 -14.05 18.17
CA GLU A 92 -6.32 -15.04 17.16
C GLU A 92 -7.81 -15.40 17.25
N LEU A 93 -8.49 -15.30 16.10
CA LEU A 93 -9.87 -15.71 15.88
C LEU A 93 -9.91 -16.82 14.83
N SER A 94 -10.70 -17.85 15.08
CA SER A 94 -10.93 -18.99 14.19
C SER A 94 -12.40 -19.07 13.77
N ALA A 95 -12.74 -20.05 12.94
CA ALA A 95 -14.13 -20.31 12.55
C ALA A 95 -15.11 -20.43 13.74
N GLU A 96 -14.65 -20.89 14.92
CA GLU A 96 -15.46 -20.97 16.15
C GLU A 96 -15.93 -19.58 16.64
N ASP A 97 -15.20 -18.52 16.28
CA ASP A 97 -15.47 -17.15 16.70
C ASP A 97 -16.47 -16.43 15.79
N SER A 98 -16.90 -17.06 14.70
CA SER A 98 -17.82 -16.47 13.70
C SER A 98 -19.20 -16.11 14.24
N GLY A 99 -19.72 -14.94 13.89
CA GLY A 99 -21.13 -14.59 14.06
C GLY A 99 -22.00 -15.08 12.90
N SER A 100 -23.22 -14.53 12.81
CA SER A 100 -24.08 -14.57 11.63
C SER A 100 -24.52 -13.16 11.25
N GLU A 101 -25.28 -13.03 10.17
CA GLU A 101 -25.90 -11.74 9.76
C GLU A 101 -26.81 -11.18 10.86
N GLU A 102 -27.56 -12.04 11.56
CA GLU A 102 -28.49 -11.67 12.62
C GLU A 102 -27.85 -11.59 14.01
N ALA A 103 -26.67 -12.20 14.17
CA ALA A 103 -25.94 -12.27 15.44
C ALA A 103 -24.42 -12.09 15.21
N PRO A 104 -23.97 -10.89 14.81
CA PRO A 104 -22.56 -10.63 14.54
C PRO A 104 -21.74 -10.58 15.83
N VAL A 105 -20.41 -10.65 15.69
CA VAL A 105 -19.48 -10.38 16.80
C VAL A 105 -18.71 -9.10 16.49
N VAL A 106 -18.71 -8.16 17.44
CA VAL A 106 -18.11 -6.83 17.24
C VAL A 106 -17.11 -6.53 18.34
N TYR A 107 -15.85 -6.33 18.01
CA TYR A 107 -14.84 -5.78 18.90
C TYR A 107 -14.70 -4.29 18.61
N ARG A 108 -15.00 -3.41 19.58
CA ARG A 108 -14.96 -1.97 19.35
C ARG A 108 -14.33 -1.19 20.48
N ALA A 109 -13.71 -0.05 20.15
CA ALA A 109 -13.43 0.97 21.14
C ALA A 109 -14.74 1.54 21.72
N ARG A 110 -14.76 1.81 23.03
CA ARG A 110 -15.87 2.49 23.67
C ARG A 110 -15.98 3.92 23.13
N GLN A 111 -17.21 4.36 22.89
CA GLN A 111 -17.47 5.68 22.31
C GLN A 111 -16.82 6.80 23.14
N GLY A 112 -16.06 7.66 22.45
CA GLY A 112 -15.35 8.80 23.06
C GLY A 112 -14.08 8.45 23.81
N GLU A 113 -13.68 7.17 23.86
CA GLU A 113 -12.44 6.71 24.48
C GLU A 113 -11.43 6.27 23.42
N GLU A 114 -10.14 6.56 23.64
CA GLU A 114 -9.05 6.15 22.75
C GLU A 114 -8.51 4.77 23.17
N VAL A 115 -8.56 3.81 22.26
CA VAL A 115 -8.09 2.44 22.48
C VAL A 115 -6.92 2.14 21.54
N ARG A 116 -5.76 1.79 22.10
CA ARG A 116 -4.53 1.51 21.35
C ARG A 116 -4.10 0.07 21.58
N LEU A 117 -4.08 -0.74 20.54
CA LEU A 117 -3.41 -2.04 20.51
C LEU A 117 -1.98 -1.83 19.99
N VAL A 118 -1.00 -2.11 20.84
CA VAL A 118 0.41 -1.77 20.57
C VAL A 118 1.22 -3.05 20.46
N GLY A 119 1.82 -3.28 19.28
CA GLY A 119 2.72 -4.41 19.03
C GLY A 119 4.18 -4.17 19.47
N GLY A 120 4.46 -2.97 19.97
CA GLY A 120 5.79 -2.55 20.42
C GLY A 120 5.95 -2.58 21.94
N LYS A 121 7.19 -2.34 22.39
CA LYS A 121 7.55 -2.22 23.80
C LYS A 121 8.21 -0.88 24.05
N VAL A 122 7.77 -0.21 25.10
CA VAL A 122 8.39 1.05 25.56
C VAL A 122 9.81 0.76 26.03
N VAL A 123 10.78 1.51 25.51
CA VAL A 123 12.18 1.43 25.91
C VAL A 123 12.40 2.33 27.12
N THR A 124 13.02 1.77 28.16
CA THR A 124 13.34 2.44 29.42
C THR A 124 14.82 2.29 29.72
N GLY A 125 15.33 3.03 30.72
CA GLY A 125 16.73 2.90 31.11
C GLY A 125 17.71 3.55 30.14
N PHE A 126 17.27 4.60 29.42
CA PHE A 126 18.18 5.39 28.60
C PHE A 126 19.20 6.11 29.48
N GLU A 127 20.47 5.94 29.13
CA GLU A 127 21.60 6.61 29.77
C GLU A 127 22.42 7.38 28.72
N PRO A 128 23.07 8.50 29.09
CA PRO A 128 23.99 9.17 28.18
C PRO A 128 25.13 8.25 27.75
N VAL A 129 25.49 8.29 26.48
CA VAL A 129 26.71 7.65 26.00
C VAL A 129 27.93 8.40 26.57
N THR A 130 28.76 7.69 27.33
CA THR A 130 29.99 8.26 27.93
C THR A 130 31.27 7.54 27.52
N ASP A 131 31.19 6.42 26.79
CA ASP A 131 32.37 5.68 26.34
C ASP A 131 33.20 6.51 25.34
N PRO A 132 34.45 6.89 25.68
CA PRO A 132 35.30 7.69 24.80
C PRO A 132 35.51 7.06 23.42
N ALA A 133 35.67 5.73 23.34
CA ALA A 133 35.92 5.05 22.07
C ALA A 133 34.70 5.11 21.14
N LEU A 134 33.49 5.12 21.71
CA LEU A 134 32.26 5.28 20.94
C LEU A 134 32.03 6.73 20.53
N LEU A 135 32.27 7.68 21.45
CA LEU A 135 32.17 9.11 21.17
C LEU A 135 33.15 9.59 20.08
N GLU A 136 34.33 8.96 19.97
CA GLU A 136 35.30 9.25 18.90
C GLU A 136 34.78 8.86 17.50
N ARG A 137 33.96 7.81 17.39
CA ARG A 137 33.36 7.36 16.12
C ARG A 137 32.20 8.25 15.66
N LEU A 138 31.46 8.80 16.61
CA LEU A 138 30.31 9.66 16.38
C LEU A 138 30.68 11.05 15.84
N CYS A 139 29.76 11.66 15.08
CA CYS A 139 29.90 13.06 14.64
C CYS A 139 30.04 14.00 15.84
N PRO A 140 30.91 15.01 15.81
CA PRO A 140 31.10 15.95 16.92
C PRO A 140 29.80 16.56 17.45
N GLU A 141 28.83 16.85 16.58
CA GLU A 141 27.54 17.47 16.86
C GLU A 141 26.61 16.59 17.71
N THR A 142 26.81 15.28 17.66
CA THR A 142 26.00 14.30 18.41
C THR A 142 26.45 14.13 19.85
N ARG A 143 27.70 14.52 20.15
CA ARG A 143 28.35 14.28 21.43
C ARG A 143 27.61 15.05 22.52
N GLY A 144 27.11 14.33 23.52
CA GLY A 144 26.32 14.88 24.63
C GLY A 144 24.80 14.82 24.45
N ASN A 145 24.30 14.52 23.24
CA ASN A 145 22.87 14.29 22.99
C ASN A 145 22.53 12.80 22.85
N MET A 146 23.54 11.96 22.62
CA MET A 146 23.36 10.53 22.39
C MET A 146 22.98 9.79 23.67
N LEU A 147 21.91 9.00 23.58
CA LEU A 147 21.47 8.08 24.61
C LEU A 147 21.66 6.64 24.15
N GLN A 148 21.82 5.74 25.11
CA GLN A 148 21.86 4.30 24.88
C GLN A 148 20.92 3.56 25.83
N ALA A 149 20.37 2.42 25.39
CA ALA A 149 19.59 1.51 26.23
C ALA A 149 19.87 0.04 25.85
N ASP A 150 19.92 -0.84 26.85
CA ASP A 150 20.11 -2.27 26.65
C ASP A 150 18.76 -2.97 26.44
N LEU A 151 18.48 -3.34 25.19
CA LEU A 151 17.22 -4.00 24.83
C LEU A 151 17.16 -5.43 25.37
N ARG A 152 18.29 -6.13 25.52
CA ARG A 152 18.34 -7.50 26.05
C ARG A 152 18.03 -7.51 27.54
N ALA A 153 18.52 -6.52 28.29
CA ALA A 153 18.13 -6.33 29.69
C ALA A 153 16.60 -6.13 29.84
N MET A 154 15.94 -5.64 28.79
CA MET A 154 14.47 -5.52 28.72
C MET A 154 13.77 -6.77 28.18
N GLY A 155 14.49 -7.87 27.93
CA GLY A 155 13.93 -9.11 27.37
C GLY A 155 13.63 -9.04 25.87
N ILE A 156 14.16 -8.04 25.15
CA ILE A 156 14.06 -7.94 23.69
C ILE A 156 15.35 -8.50 23.09
N SER A 157 15.26 -9.65 22.44
CA SER A 157 16.42 -10.35 21.86
C SER A 157 16.29 -10.61 20.36
N ASP A 158 15.08 -10.55 19.81
CA ASP A 158 14.84 -10.59 18.37
C ASP A 158 14.71 -9.17 17.82
N PHE A 159 15.68 -8.79 16.99
CA PHE A 159 15.79 -7.46 16.39
C PHE A 159 15.41 -7.44 14.91
N GLY A 160 15.11 -8.60 14.32
CA GLY A 160 14.99 -8.78 12.88
C GLY A 160 16.21 -8.31 12.09
N GLU A 161 16.01 -8.09 10.79
CA GLU A 161 17.09 -7.75 9.85
C GLU A 161 16.89 -6.37 9.21
N VAL A 162 17.99 -5.68 8.90
CA VAL A 162 17.98 -4.38 8.20
C VAL A 162 17.37 -4.48 6.79
N LYS A 163 17.49 -5.66 6.14
CA LYS A 163 16.93 -5.88 4.80
C LYS A 163 15.40 -5.80 4.76
N GLY A 164 14.72 -6.01 5.89
CA GLY A 164 13.27 -6.03 6.03
C GLY A 164 12.81 -6.83 7.27
N GLY A 165 11.67 -6.48 7.85
CA GLY A 165 11.13 -7.11 9.06
C GLY A 165 11.94 -6.83 10.34
N GLY A 166 12.85 -5.87 10.28
CA GLY A 166 13.65 -5.39 11.41
C GLY A 166 12.82 -4.64 12.45
N LEU A 167 13.39 -4.51 13.64
CA LEU A 167 12.92 -3.61 14.67
C LEU A 167 12.95 -2.16 14.16
N GLU A 168 11.94 -1.39 14.53
CA GLU A 168 11.86 0.05 14.32
C GLU A 168 11.77 0.77 15.66
N LEU A 169 12.25 2.02 15.69
CA LEU A 169 12.09 2.92 16.81
C LEU A 169 11.04 3.99 16.49
N PHE A 170 10.15 4.25 17.44
CA PHE A 170 9.20 5.34 17.42
C PHE A 170 9.44 6.24 18.61
N PHE A 171 9.26 7.55 18.43
CA PHE A 171 9.28 8.51 19.53
C PHE A 171 8.12 9.49 19.36
N GLN A 172 7.28 9.60 20.40
CA GLN A 172 6.04 10.40 20.36
C GLN A 172 5.15 10.02 19.16
N ASP A 173 4.90 8.72 19.00
CA ASP A 173 4.06 8.14 17.94
C ASP A 173 4.52 8.43 16.51
N LYS A 174 5.79 8.81 16.31
CA LYS A 174 6.40 9.00 14.98
C LYS A 174 7.55 8.02 14.75
N PRO A 175 7.71 7.46 13.55
CA PRO A 175 8.86 6.62 13.23
C PRO A 175 10.13 7.45 13.22
N MET A 176 11.17 6.93 13.86
CA MET A 176 12.51 7.52 13.89
C MET A 176 13.36 6.93 12.76
N THR A 177 14.32 7.71 12.28
CA THR A 177 15.14 7.36 11.12
C THR A 177 16.28 6.44 11.54
N LEU A 178 16.38 5.26 10.93
CA LEU A 178 17.59 4.45 11.09
C LEU A 178 18.76 5.23 10.49
N ALA A 179 19.83 5.41 11.28
CA ALA A 179 21.01 6.21 10.93
C ALA A 179 21.45 5.91 9.50
N ARG A 180 21.44 6.95 8.67
CA ARG A 180 21.70 6.85 7.23
C ARG A 180 22.53 8.03 6.76
N TRP A 181 23.25 7.83 5.66
CA TRP A 181 23.89 8.94 4.96
C TRP A 181 23.78 8.80 3.44
N PRO A 182 23.44 9.88 2.72
CA PRO A 182 22.99 11.18 3.23
C PRO A 182 21.64 11.10 3.94
N ASN A 183 21.32 12.11 4.76
CA ASN A 183 20.11 12.10 5.59
C ASN A 183 18.82 12.16 4.74
N GLU A 184 18.86 12.94 3.65
CA GLU A 184 17.73 13.09 2.71
C GLU A 184 18.12 12.73 1.27
N GLU A 185 19.35 13.05 0.85
CA GLU A 185 19.84 12.83 -0.51
C GLU A 185 20.41 11.40 -0.73
N PHE A 186 20.98 11.19 -1.92
CA PHE A 186 21.65 9.95 -2.31
C PHE A 186 23.08 10.21 -2.79
N ILE A 187 23.93 9.20 -2.64
CA ILE A 187 25.27 9.09 -3.20
C ILE A 187 25.17 8.56 -4.64
N ARG A 188 25.93 9.15 -5.57
CA ARG A 188 26.04 8.66 -6.96
C ARG A 188 27.09 7.57 -7.12
N ILE A 189 26.76 6.61 -7.99
CA ILE A 189 27.73 5.69 -8.59
C ILE A 189 28.45 6.43 -9.71
N VAL A 190 29.76 6.67 -9.55
CA VAL A 190 30.57 7.44 -10.51
C VAL A 190 31.31 6.58 -11.53
N ASP A 191 31.57 5.32 -11.18
CA ASP A 191 32.21 4.35 -12.07
C ASP A 191 31.93 2.91 -11.60
N LEU A 192 32.27 1.91 -12.42
CA LEU A 192 32.14 0.48 -12.12
C LEU A 192 33.51 -0.21 -12.19
N VAL A 193 33.75 -1.18 -11.32
CA VAL A 193 35.03 -1.92 -11.31
C VAL A 193 35.16 -2.87 -12.51
N GLY A 194 34.05 -3.23 -13.13
CA GLY A 194 34.00 -4.16 -14.26
C GLY A 194 34.23 -5.62 -13.86
N GLY A 195 33.89 -6.54 -14.75
CA GLY A 195 34.19 -7.97 -14.60
C GLY A 195 33.03 -8.89 -14.97
N ASP A 196 31.81 -8.35 -15.06
CA ASP A 196 30.64 -9.06 -15.54
C ASP A 196 29.69 -8.09 -16.27
N PRO A 197 30.06 -7.63 -17.48
CA PRO A 197 29.31 -6.59 -18.18
C PRO A 197 27.94 -7.09 -18.63
N VAL A 198 26.94 -6.22 -18.49
CA VAL A 198 25.57 -6.48 -18.93
C VAL A 198 25.08 -5.34 -19.81
N ASP A 199 24.30 -5.70 -20.83
CA ASP A 199 23.53 -4.76 -21.64
C ASP A 199 22.05 -5.10 -21.52
N VAL A 200 21.29 -4.19 -20.89
CA VAL A 200 19.84 -4.30 -20.73
C VAL A 200 19.21 -3.25 -21.63
N ARG A 201 18.73 -3.67 -22.81
CA ARG A 201 18.01 -2.79 -23.75
C ARG A 201 18.85 -1.59 -24.23
N GLY A 202 20.13 -1.80 -24.53
CA GLY A 202 21.07 -0.76 -24.95
C GLY A 202 21.67 0.03 -23.78
N THR A 203 21.22 -0.23 -22.56
CA THR A 203 21.77 0.36 -21.34
C THR A 203 22.82 -0.57 -20.77
N LYS A 204 24.05 -0.08 -20.67
CA LYS A 204 25.19 -0.84 -20.16
C LYS A 204 25.35 -0.71 -18.65
N GLY A 205 25.80 -1.77 -18.01
CA GLY A 205 26.23 -1.81 -16.63
C GLY A 205 27.07 -3.05 -16.33
N ASP A 206 27.16 -3.44 -15.07
CA ASP A 206 27.95 -4.60 -14.62
C ASP A 206 27.26 -5.32 -13.45
N LYS A 207 27.43 -6.64 -13.33
CA LYS A 207 26.79 -7.48 -12.32
C LYS A 207 27.69 -7.91 -11.16
N ASN A 208 28.95 -7.48 -11.11
CA ASN A 208 29.96 -7.96 -10.16
C ASN A 208 29.79 -7.53 -8.69
N GLY A 209 28.76 -6.72 -8.34
CA GLY A 209 28.55 -6.25 -6.97
C GLY A 209 29.51 -5.15 -6.51
N LYS A 210 30.24 -4.48 -7.41
CA LYS A 210 31.29 -3.51 -7.07
C LYS A 210 31.14 -2.22 -7.86
N PHE A 211 31.02 -1.11 -7.14
CA PHE A 211 30.82 0.21 -7.72
C PHE A 211 31.67 1.26 -7.01
N MET A 212 32.04 2.30 -7.76
CA MET A 212 32.78 3.44 -7.24
C MET A 212 31.82 4.55 -6.82
N TYR A 213 32.07 5.16 -5.66
CA TYR A 213 31.21 6.17 -5.06
C TYR A 213 31.83 7.58 -5.12
N GLU A 214 30.98 8.61 -5.06
CA GLU A 214 31.41 10.00 -4.92
C GLU A 214 31.71 10.40 -3.47
N GLY A 215 32.54 11.44 -3.32
CA GLY A 215 32.87 12.02 -2.02
C GLY A 215 33.80 11.17 -1.16
N GLU A 216 33.91 11.54 0.11
CA GLU A 216 34.85 10.96 1.09
C GLU A 216 34.15 10.35 2.31
N ARG A 217 32.83 10.56 2.46
CA ARG A 217 32.09 10.15 3.66
C ARG A 217 32.23 8.66 3.99
N PRO A 218 32.18 7.72 3.01
CA PRO A 218 32.34 6.29 3.31
C PRO A 218 33.67 5.89 3.94
N LYS A 219 34.69 6.78 3.98
CA LYS A 219 35.90 6.56 4.79
C LYS A 219 35.61 6.36 6.27
N ARG A 220 34.53 6.97 6.77
CA ARG A 220 34.09 6.84 8.17
C ARG A 220 33.42 5.50 8.46
N TRP A 221 33.00 4.77 7.43
CA TRP A 221 32.29 3.51 7.57
C TRP A 221 33.25 2.33 7.75
N VAL A 222 34.55 2.54 7.56
CA VAL A 222 35.56 1.49 7.75
C VAL A 222 35.56 1.02 9.20
N GLY A 223 35.34 -0.28 9.42
CA GLY A 223 35.27 -0.89 10.75
C GLY A 223 33.89 -0.85 11.40
N GLU A 224 32.91 -0.18 10.79
CA GLU A 224 31.51 -0.28 11.20
C GLU A 224 30.97 -1.70 10.94
N LYS A 225 30.05 -2.15 11.79
CA LYS A 225 29.46 -3.50 11.72
C LYS A 225 28.09 -3.44 11.06
N ASP A 226 27.76 -4.49 10.31
CA ASP A 226 26.43 -4.67 9.70
C ASP A 226 25.96 -3.46 8.88
N ILE A 227 26.86 -2.92 8.05
CA ILE A 227 26.57 -1.82 7.14
C ILE A 227 25.71 -2.31 5.98
N TRP A 228 24.69 -1.54 5.64
CA TRP A 228 23.85 -1.78 4.47
C TRP A 228 23.84 -0.56 3.55
N VAL A 229 23.52 -0.79 2.29
CA VAL A 229 23.24 0.25 1.29
C VAL A 229 21.88 -0.02 0.65
N HIS A 230 21.07 1.00 0.50
CA HIS A 230 19.81 0.95 -0.25
C HIS A 230 19.99 1.78 -1.50
N GLY A 231 19.88 1.14 -2.66
CA GLY A 231 20.09 1.80 -3.94
C GLY A 231 19.04 1.45 -4.98
N TYR A 232 19.01 2.32 -5.97
CA TYR A 232 18.35 2.17 -7.25
C TYR A 232 19.43 1.83 -8.24
N TRP A 233 19.70 0.54 -8.43
CA TRP A 233 21.01 0.09 -8.91
C TRP A 233 21.20 0.18 -10.42
N PHE A 234 20.10 0.01 -11.16
CA PHE A 234 20.11 -0.01 -12.62
C PHE A 234 18.95 0.79 -13.19
N TRP A 235 17.74 0.49 -12.70
CA TRP A 235 16.49 1.18 -13.00
C TRP A 235 15.91 1.77 -11.72
N ASP A 236 15.28 2.94 -11.83
CA ASP A 236 14.70 3.69 -10.69
C ASP A 236 13.40 3.08 -10.14
N TRP A 237 12.84 2.08 -10.82
CA TRP A 237 11.73 1.26 -10.33
C TRP A 237 12.18 -0.03 -9.63
N SER A 238 13.48 -0.33 -9.61
CA SER A 238 14.04 -1.58 -9.05
C SER A 238 15.01 -1.27 -7.92
N ASP A 239 14.47 -0.94 -6.76
CA ASP A 239 15.28 -0.71 -5.57
C ASP A 239 15.67 -2.03 -4.88
N GLN A 240 16.83 -2.05 -4.22
CA GLN A 240 17.21 -3.16 -3.36
C GLN A 240 18.16 -2.70 -2.26
N ARG A 241 18.07 -3.37 -1.09
CA ARG A 241 19.08 -3.27 -0.04
C ARG A 241 20.13 -4.35 -0.19
N HIS A 242 21.40 -3.96 -0.09
CA HIS A 242 22.52 -4.88 -0.06
C HIS A 242 23.38 -4.67 1.18
N LYS A 243 23.89 -5.77 1.73
CA LYS A 243 24.89 -5.71 2.79
C LYS A 243 26.23 -5.33 2.18
N VAL A 244 26.96 -4.43 2.83
CA VAL A 244 28.33 -4.10 2.41
C VAL A 244 29.28 -5.20 2.88
N GLU A 245 30.08 -5.73 1.94
CA GLU A 245 31.12 -6.71 2.19
C GLU A 245 32.46 -6.03 2.50
N ALA A 246 32.82 -5.02 1.71
CA ALA A 246 34.09 -4.30 1.85
C ALA A 246 34.02 -2.87 1.32
N ILE A 247 34.85 -1.99 1.89
CA ILE A 247 35.03 -0.60 1.43
C ILE A 247 36.53 -0.37 1.21
N ASP A 248 36.91 -0.11 -0.04
CA ASP A 248 38.23 0.37 -0.41
C ASP A 248 38.19 1.90 -0.48
N THR A 249 38.88 2.56 0.44
CA THR A 249 38.85 4.02 0.57
C THR A 249 39.86 4.74 -0.31
N GLU A 250 40.90 4.03 -0.78
CA GLU A 250 41.90 4.59 -1.70
C GLU A 250 41.32 4.64 -3.12
N ARG A 251 40.65 3.56 -3.52
CA ARG A 251 40.01 3.44 -4.83
C ARG A 251 38.54 3.87 -4.83
N ARG A 252 37.99 4.21 -3.66
CA ARG A 252 36.57 4.56 -3.44
C ARG A 252 35.60 3.52 -3.98
N ILE A 253 35.83 2.26 -3.66
CA ILE A 253 34.97 1.14 -4.09
C ILE A 253 34.16 0.63 -2.90
N ILE A 254 32.86 0.46 -3.08
CA ILE A 254 32.02 -0.38 -2.22
C ILE A 254 31.82 -1.72 -2.93
N SER A 255 32.09 -2.81 -2.22
CA SER A 255 31.71 -4.17 -2.62
C SER A 255 30.54 -4.61 -1.76
N VAL A 256 29.44 -5.06 -2.39
CA VAL A 256 28.30 -5.62 -1.67
C VAL A 256 28.33 -7.14 -1.67
N ALA A 257 27.70 -7.75 -0.67
CA ALA A 257 27.58 -9.20 -0.58
C ALA A 257 26.48 -9.73 -1.53
N PRO A 258 26.62 -10.96 -2.08
CA PRO A 258 25.57 -11.60 -2.85
C PRO A 258 24.33 -11.94 -1.99
N PRO A 259 23.14 -12.11 -2.61
CA PRO A 259 22.88 -12.02 -4.05
C PRO A 259 22.93 -10.58 -4.56
N TYR A 260 23.52 -10.39 -5.75
CA TYR A 260 23.59 -9.09 -6.42
C TYR A 260 22.27 -8.73 -7.11
N HIS A 261 22.09 -7.44 -7.38
CA HIS A 261 20.93 -6.95 -8.10
C HIS A 261 20.76 -7.62 -9.48
N GLY A 262 19.55 -8.06 -9.82
CA GLY A 262 19.28 -8.86 -11.02
C GLY A 262 19.62 -8.18 -12.35
N TYR A 263 19.49 -6.84 -12.41
CA TYR A 263 19.90 -6.05 -13.57
C TYR A 263 21.39 -5.65 -13.53
N GLY A 264 22.05 -5.75 -12.37
CA GLY A 264 23.37 -5.21 -12.12
C GLY A 264 23.35 -3.76 -11.63
N TYR A 265 24.46 -3.07 -11.85
CA TYR A 265 24.76 -1.71 -11.41
C TYR A 265 25.13 -0.84 -12.61
N ARG A 266 24.79 0.45 -12.58
CA ARG A 266 25.08 1.40 -13.67
C ARG A 266 25.60 2.75 -13.14
N VAL A 267 26.50 3.37 -13.90
CA VAL A 267 26.98 4.74 -13.62
C VAL A 267 25.82 5.75 -13.65
N GLY A 268 25.84 6.70 -12.71
CA GLY A 268 24.82 7.74 -12.54
C GLY A 268 23.62 7.32 -11.70
N GLN A 269 23.49 6.03 -11.38
CA GLN A 269 22.54 5.51 -10.41
C GLN A 269 22.92 5.91 -8.97
N TRP A 270 22.02 5.69 -8.02
CA TRP A 270 22.12 6.32 -6.71
C TRP A 270 21.72 5.41 -5.55
N PHE A 271 22.32 5.64 -4.40
CA PHE A 271 22.13 4.84 -3.18
C PHE A 271 22.40 5.66 -1.92
N TYR A 272 22.03 5.16 -0.75
CA TYR A 272 22.47 5.69 0.54
C TYR A 272 22.94 4.56 1.47
N GLY A 273 23.84 4.88 2.40
CA GLY A 273 24.27 3.96 3.46
C GLY A 273 23.27 3.99 4.62
N LEU A 274 23.04 2.87 5.28
CA LEU A 274 22.12 2.74 6.41
C LEU A 274 22.65 1.75 7.45
N ASN A 275 22.17 1.90 8.69
CA ASN A 275 22.61 1.13 9.85
C ASN A 275 24.09 1.37 10.20
N ILE A 276 24.51 2.63 10.25
CA ILE A 276 25.92 3.00 10.47
C ILE A 276 26.00 3.93 11.69
N LEU A 277 26.69 3.51 12.76
CA LEU A 277 26.77 4.30 13.99
C LEU A 277 27.41 5.67 13.76
N ALA A 278 28.48 5.70 12.95
CA ALA A 278 29.19 6.93 12.61
C ALA A 278 28.35 7.95 11.82
N GLU A 279 27.21 7.52 11.26
CA GLU A 279 26.26 8.37 10.52
C GLU A 279 24.99 8.70 11.33
N LEU A 280 24.92 8.33 12.61
CA LEU A 280 23.91 8.89 13.50
C LEU A 280 24.34 10.32 13.79
N ASP A 281 23.80 11.30 13.07
CA ASP A 281 24.31 12.67 13.03
C ASP A 281 23.26 13.79 13.12
N MET A 282 21.98 13.45 13.22
CA MET A 282 20.92 14.43 13.48
C MET A 282 19.86 13.95 14.49
N PRO A 283 19.12 14.88 15.13
CA PRO A 283 18.01 14.51 16.01
C PRO A 283 16.95 13.67 15.28
N GLY A 284 16.46 12.62 15.92
CA GLY A 284 15.51 11.67 15.36
C GLY A 284 16.17 10.42 14.77
N GLU A 285 17.51 10.33 14.75
CA GLU A 285 18.21 9.15 14.27
C GLU A 285 18.57 8.14 15.36
N TRP A 286 18.57 6.87 15.00
CA TRP A 286 18.92 5.76 15.87
C TRP A 286 19.78 4.71 15.17
N TYR A 287 20.53 3.96 15.95
CA TYR A 287 21.33 2.81 15.51
C TYR A 287 21.16 1.67 16.52
N LEU A 288 21.10 0.43 16.02
CA LEU A 288 21.04 -0.76 16.87
C LEU A 288 22.25 -1.65 16.59
N ASP A 289 23.09 -1.80 17.61
CA ASP A 289 24.09 -2.86 17.62
C ASP A 289 23.37 -4.19 17.92
N ARG A 290 23.05 -4.95 16.87
CA ARG A 290 22.34 -6.23 16.98
C ARG A 290 23.17 -7.33 17.66
N GLU A 291 24.50 -7.20 17.69
CA GLU A 291 25.38 -8.16 18.35
C GLU A 291 25.29 -8.03 19.87
N THR A 292 25.31 -6.79 20.37
CA THR A 292 25.25 -6.51 21.82
C THR A 292 23.82 -6.31 22.33
N GLY A 293 22.91 -5.84 21.48
CA GLY A 293 21.54 -5.48 21.84
C GLY A 293 21.39 -4.04 22.35
N ILE A 294 22.39 -3.19 22.11
CA ILE A 294 22.36 -1.78 22.55
C ILE A 294 21.74 -0.90 21.46
N LEU A 295 20.64 -0.23 21.83
CA LEU A 295 20.01 0.82 21.03
C LEU A 295 20.66 2.16 21.35
N TYR A 296 21.17 2.85 20.34
CA TYR A 296 21.67 4.22 20.40
C TYR A 296 20.66 5.15 19.74
N PHE A 297 20.34 6.27 20.38
CA PHE A 297 19.30 7.18 19.92
C PHE A 297 19.63 8.63 20.25
N TRP A 298 19.53 9.51 19.25
CA TRP A 298 19.46 10.96 19.47
C TRP A 298 17.99 11.39 19.40
N PRO A 299 17.32 11.61 20.54
CA PRO A 299 15.91 11.98 20.52
C PRO A 299 15.69 13.43 20.02
N PRO A 300 14.61 13.70 19.25
CA PRO A 300 14.31 15.03 18.72
C PRO A 300 13.77 16.00 19.79
N ALA A 301 13.41 15.49 20.96
CA ALA A 301 13.07 16.25 22.17
C ALA A 301 13.62 15.51 23.40
N PRO A 302 13.68 16.14 24.59
CA PRO A 302 14.19 15.46 25.79
C PRO A 302 13.48 14.12 26.03
N ILE A 303 14.25 13.05 26.29
CA ILE A 303 13.70 11.68 26.42
C ILE A 303 12.59 11.55 27.46
N LYS A 304 12.61 12.39 28.51
CA LYS A 304 11.58 12.44 29.57
C LYS A 304 10.27 13.10 29.15
N GLN A 305 10.25 13.80 28.02
CA GLN A 305 9.09 14.50 27.46
C GLN A 305 8.38 13.67 26.37
N GLY A 306 8.82 12.44 26.12
CA GLY A 306 8.22 11.56 25.14
C GLY A 306 8.37 10.11 25.53
N GLN A 307 7.81 9.23 24.69
CA GLN A 307 7.90 7.79 24.85
C GLN A 307 8.63 7.22 23.65
N ALA A 308 9.74 6.53 23.91
CA ALA A 308 10.46 5.74 22.93
C ALA A 308 9.88 4.32 22.94
N THR A 309 9.40 3.84 21.79
CA THR A 309 8.81 2.52 21.64
C THR A 309 9.51 1.79 20.51
N VAL A 310 9.85 0.52 20.71
CA VAL A 310 10.39 -0.32 19.64
C VAL A 310 9.37 -1.36 19.21
N SER A 311 9.27 -1.65 17.91
CA SER A 311 8.35 -2.68 17.41
C SER A 311 8.84 -4.08 17.78
N VAL A 312 7.96 -4.96 18.27
CA VAL A 312 8.33 -6.31 18.74
C VAL A 312 7.58 -7.43 18.04
N ILE A 313 6.24 -7.41 18.04
CA ILE A 313 5.46 -8.49 17.41
C ILE A 313 5.19 -8.19 15.94
N GLU A 314 5.03 -9.23 15.13
CA GLU A 314 4.76 -9.06 13.69
C GLU A 314 3.31 -8.66 13.40
N THR A 315 2.35 -9.32 14.05
CA THR A 315 0.91 -9.18 13.75
C THR A 315 0.12 -9.06 15.04
N MET A 316 -0.85 -8.14 15.06
CA MET A 316 -1.70 -7.87 16.23
C MET A 316 -3.00 -8.67 16.20
N VAL A 317 -3.57 -8.92 15.02
CA VAL A 317 -4.81 -9.71 14.87
C VAL A 317 -4.70 -10.69 13.72
N LYS A 318 -5.10 -11.95 13.97
CA LYS A 318 -5.25 -12.99 12.94
C LYS A 318 -6.67 -13.53 12.96
N MET A 319 -7.29 -13.61 11.79
CA MET A 319 -8.64 -14.15 11.61
C MET A 319 -8.60 -15.25 10.56
N GLU A 320 -8.88 -16.49 10.95
CA GLU A 320 -8.83 -17.63 10.04
C GLU A 320 -10.20 -18.31 9.92
N ASN A 321 -10.75 -18.28 8.71
CA ASN A 321 -12.06 -18.83 8.35
C ASN A 321 -13.22 -18.30 9.22
N VAL A 322 -13.08 -17.06 9.71
CA VAL A 322 -14.06 -16.36 10.53
C VAL A 322 -15.18 -15.77 9.66
N ALA A 323 -16.40 -15.66 10.16
CA ALA A 323 -17.46 -14.91 9.49
C ALA A 323 -18.17 -13.92 10.41
N TYR A 324 -18.66 -12.81 9.83
CA TYR A 324 -19.46 -11.79 10.52
C TYR A 324 -18.80 -11.22 11.79
N VAL A 325 -17.48 -11.00 11.74
CA VAL A 325 -16.72 -10.31 12.79
C VAL A 325 -16.33 -8.91 12.36
N THR A 326 -16.58 -7.93 13.21
CA THR A 326 -16.18 -6.53 13.00
C THR A 326 -15.17 -6.09 14.07
N ILE A 327 -14.10 -5.42 13.64
CA ILE A 327 -13.14 -4.70 14.50
C ILE A 327 -13.30 -3.22 14.20
N ARG A 328 -13.65 -2.40 15.21
CA ARG A 328 -14.06 -1.01 15.00
C ARG A 328 -13.40 0.00 15.93
N GLY A 329 -12.92 1.11 15.37
CA GLY A 329 -12.52 2.29 16.16
C GLY A 329 -11.24 2.11 16.99
N ILE A 330 -10.41 1.13 16.66
CA ILE A 330 -9.20 0.79 17.42
C ILE A 330 -7.97 1.32 16.68
N THR A 331 -7.03 1.89 17.44
CA THR A 331 -5.70 2.22 16.92
C THR A 331 -4.78 1.01 17.01
N PHE A 332 -4.14 0.65 15.90
CA PHE A 332 -3.16 -0.43 15.76
C PHE A 332 -1.80 0.18 15.42
N GLU A 333 -0.77 -0.09 16.22
CA GLU A 333 0.54 0.52 15.97
C GLU A 333 1.76 -0.24 16.50
N ALA A 334 2.93 0.16 16.01
CA ALA A 334 4.25 -0.31 16.43
C ALA A 334 4.44 -1.83 16.28
N ALA A 335 3.83 -2.46 15.28
CA ALA A 335 4.09 -3.85 14.92
C ALA A 335 5.18 -3.93 13.84
N ARG A 336 6.00 -5.00 13.87
CA ARG A 336 7.09 -5.25 12.89
C ARG A 336 6.59 -5.68 11.52
N GLY A 337 5.37 -6.20 11.44
CA GLY A 337 4.82 -6.82 10.24
C GLY A 337 3.45 -6.26 9.91
N THR A 338 2.59 -7.13 9.37
CA THR A 338 1.22 -6.76 9.01
C THR A 338 0.34 -6.73 10.24
N ALA A 339 -0.36 -5.62 10.50
CA ALA A 339 -1.17 -5.46 11.71
C ALA A 339 -2.33 -6.46 11.81
N ILE A 340 -3.09 -6.63 10.73
CA ILE A 340 -4.28 -7.50 10.68
C ILE A 340 -4.21 -8.43 9.47
N ILE A 341 -4.37 -9.74 9.72
CA ILE A 341 -4.42 -10.76 8.67
C ILE A 341 -5.77 -11.48 8.73
N ILE A 342 -6.47 -11.55 7.60
CA ILE A 342 -7.71 -12.32 7.41
C ILE A 342 -7.47 -13.36 6.32
N THR A 343 -7.60 -14.64 6.67
CA THR A 343 -7.46 -15.77 5.76
C THR A 343 -8.78 -16.52 5.65
N GLY A 344 -9.38 -16.55 4.48
CA GLY A 344 -10.68 -17.18 4.25
C GLY A 344 -11.85 -16.40 4.84
N GLY A 345 -12.91 -17.12 5.21
CA GLY A 345 -14.05 -16.54 5.91
C GLY A 345 -14.95 -15.65 5.05
N SER A 346 -15.92 -14.97 5.69
CA SER A 346 -16.76 -14.01 4.97
C SER A 346 -17.37 -12.90 5.83
N HIS A 347 -17.64 -11.74 5.22
CA HIS A 347 -18.32 -10.63 5.90
C HIS A 347 -17.61 -10.13 7.16
N ASN A 348 -16.27 -10.19 7.16
CA ASN A 348 -15.46 -9.59 8.22
C ASN A 348 -15.09 -8.15 7.87
N HIS A 349 -15.10 -7.27 8.86
CA HIS A 349 -14.92 -5.84 8.64
C HIS A 349 -13.90 -5.22 9.59
N ILE A 350 -12.99 -4.42 9.03
CA ILE A 350 -12.14 -3.50 9.78
C ILE A 350 -12.67 -2.09 9.53
N VAL A 351 -13.18 -1.42 10.56
CA VAL A 351 -14.03 -0.22 10.40
C VAL A 351 -13.56 0.94 11.25
N GLY A 352 -13.28 2.10 10.66
CA GLY A 352 -12.98 3.31 11.43
C GLY A 352 -11.74 3.18 12.31
N CYS A 353 -10.80 2.31 11.95
CA CYS A 353 -9.58 2.06 12.71
C CYS A 353 -8.46 2.99 12.23
N THR A 354 -7.54 3.33 13.13
CA THR A 354 -6.26 3.96 12.76
C THR A 354 -5.19 2.88 12.74
N LEU A 355 -4.53 2.67 11.60
CA LEU A 355 -3.44 1.69 11.46
C LEU A 355 -2.17 2.44 11.07
N ARG A 356 -1.23 2.58 12.02
CA ARG A 356 -0.05 3.42 11.84
C ARG A 356 1.23 2.80 12.36
N ASN A 357 2.39 3.31 11.93
CA ASN A 357 3.67 2.89 12.50
C ASN A 357 3.88 1.37 12.39
N LEU A 358 3.66 0.81 11.21
CA LEU A 358 3.70 -0.64 10.95
C LEU A 358 4.89 -0.98 10.07
N GLY A 359 5.58 -2.09 10.34
CA GLY A 359 6.74 -2.50 9.55
C GLY A 359 6.39 -3.14 8.20
N SER A 360 5.12 -3.49 7.96
CA SER A 360 4.64 -4.02 6.68
C SER A 360 3.28 -3.45 6.30
N TRP A 361 2.31 -4.27 5.86
CA TRP A 361 0.97 -3.84 5.44
C TRP A 361 0.05 -3.50 6.63
N ALA A 362 -0.96 -2.67 6.44
CA ALA A 362 -1.97 -2.45 7.47
C ALA A 362 -2.93 -3.65 7.59
N VAL A 363 -3.52 -4.06 6.47
CA VAL A 363 -4.46 -5.19 6.43
C VAL A 363 -4.16 -6.09 5.23
N ASN A 364 -4.11 -7.41 5.46
CA ASN A 364 -4.04 -8.41 4.41
C ASN A 364 -5.27 -9.33 4.47
N ILE A 365 -6.01 -9.42 3.36
CA ILE A 365 -7.16 -10.30 3.17
C ILE A 365 -6.82 -11.27 2.05
N SER A 366 -6.85 -12.58 2.35
CA SER A 366 -6.56 -13.64 1.39
C SER A 366 -7.62 -14.75 1.43
N GLY A 367 -8.18 -15.11 0.28
CA GLY A 367 -9.30 -16.05 0.18
C GLY A 367 -10.59 -15.53 0.82
N GLY A 368 -11.60 -16.39 0.91
CA GLY A 368 -12.91 -16.01 1.45
C GLY A 368 -13.73 -15.13 0.51
N THR A 369 -14.78 -14.50 1.03
CA THR A 369 -15.66 -13.60 0.26
C THR A 369 -16.18 -12.42 1.09
N HIS A 370 -16.46 -11.29 0.47
CA HIS A 370 -17.16 -10.14 1.10
C HIS A 370 -16.53 -9.57 2.39
N ASN A 371 -15.24 -9.81 2.64
CA ASN A 371 -14.49 -9.11 3.69
C ASN A 371 -14.11 -7.68 3.25
N GLY A 372 -14.07 -6.72 4.18
CA GLY A 372 -13.83 -5.32 3.85
C GLY A 372 -13.04 -4.49 4.87
N VAL A 373 -12.40 -3.43 4.38
CA VAL A 373 -11.70 -2.41 5.17
C VAL A 373 -12.30 -1.06 4.84
N VAL A 374 -12.85 -0.39 5.86
CA VAL A 374 -13.81 0.69 5.66
C VAL A 374 -13.54 1.87 6.59
N GLY A 375 -13.37 3.07 6.05
CA GLY A 375 -13.28 4.26 6.88
C GLY A 375 -12.03 4.35 7.74
N CYS A 376 -10.96 3.65 7.39
CA CYS A 376 -9.74 3.61 8.19
C CYS A 376 -8.75 4.71 7.78
N ASP A 377 -8.00 5.21 8.76
CA ASP A 377 -6.83 6.06 8.55
C ASP A 377 -5.57 5.18 8.60
N ILE A 378 -4.82 5.12 7.50
CA ILE A 378 -3.67 4.23 7.35
C ILE A 378 -2.44 5.04 6.95
N TYR A 379 -1.40 5.03 7.80
CA TYR A 379 -0.20 5.81 7.53
C TYR A 379 1.08 5.30 8.16
N GLU A 380 2.24 5.74 7.67
CA GLU A 380 3.56 5.38 8.20
C GLU A 380 3.81 3.85 8.19
N THR A 381 3.37 3.20 7.11
CA THR A 381 3.54 1.76 6.91
C THR A 381 4.82 1.45 6.11
N GLY A 382 5.51 0.38 6.50
CA GLY A 382 6.75 -0.07 5.89
C GLY A 382 6.55 -0.61 4.47
N ASN A 383 5.38 -1.21 4.21
CA ASN A 383 4.95 -1.69 2.90
C ASN A 383 3.68 -0.94 2.45
N GLY A 384 2.65 -1.64 1.99
CA GLY A 384 1.42 -1.01 1.49
C GLY A 384 0.38 -0.74 2.57
N GLY A 385 -0.83 -0.38 2.14
CA GLY A 385 -1.98 -0.21 3.03
C GLY A 385 -2.78 -1.52 3.16
N ILE A 386 -3.61 -1.80 2.16
CA ILE A 386 -4.59 -2.89 2.15
C ILE A 386 -4.29 -3.85 0.99
N SER A 387 -4.13 -5.13 1.28
CA SER A 387 -4.01 -6.19 0.26
C SER A 387 -5.27 -7.05 0.23
N LEU A 388 -5.93 -7.14 -0.92
CA LEU A 388 -7.14 -7.92 -1.15
C LEU A 388 -6.87 -8.99 -2.22
N SER A 389 -6.93 -10.26 -1.85
CA SER A 389 -6.77 -11.38 -2.77
C SER A 389 -7.88 -12.40 -2.58
N GLY A 390 -8.68 -12.68 -3.61
CA GLY A 390 -9.75 -13.66 -3.50
C GLY A 390 -10.55 -13.85 -4.79
N GLY A 391 -11.39 -14.88 -4.80
CA GLY A 391 -12.13 -15.32 -5.98
C GLY A 391 -11.41 -16.43 -6.73
N ASN A 392 -12.08 -17.01 -7.72
CA ASN A 392 -11.54 -18.08 -8.55
C ASN A 392 -11.49 -17.62 -10.00
N ARG A 393 -10.28 -17.46 -10.56
CA ARG A 393 -10.10 -17.00 -11.94
C ARG A 393 -10.59 -18.03 -12.96
N GLU A 394 -10.25 -19.30 -12.81
CA GLU A 394 -10.67 -20.35 -13.75
C GLU A 394 -12.20 -20.38 -13.95
N ARG A 395 -12.95 -20.16 -12.86
CA ARG A 395 -14.42 -20.14 -12.84
C ARG A 395 -15.03 -18.73 -12.89
N LEU A 396 -14.20 -17.68 -12.95
CA LEU A 396 -14.63 -16.27 -12.85
C LEU A 396 -15.59 -16.00 -11.69
N GLU A 397 -15.39 -16.67 -10.55
CA GLU A 397 -16.21 -16.51 -9.33
C GLU A 397 -15.63 -15.36 -8.50
N PRO A 398 -16.40 -14.28 -8.23
CA PRO A 398 -15.90 -13.12 -7.51
C PRO A 398 -15.74 -13.40 -6.01
N ALA A 399 -14.71 -12.82 -5.39
CA ALA A 399 -14.63 -12.73 -3.94
C ALA A 399 -15.50 -11.61 -3.35
N GLY A 400 -15.57 -10.47 -4.04
CA GLY A 400 -16.30 -9.31 -3.55
C GLY A 400 -15.65 -8.63 -2.34
N HIS A 401 -14.33 -8.72 -2.16
CA HIS A 401 -13.63 -7.94 -1.13
C HIS A 401 -13.60 -6.46 -1.50
N TYR A 402 -13.55 -5.59 -0.50
CA TYR A 402 -13.56 -4.15 -0.75
C TYR A 402 -12.72 -3.32 0.23
N ALA A 403 -12.05 -2.31 -0.31
CA ALA A 403 -11.42 -1.23 0.44
C ALA A 403 -12.18 0.06 0.12
N GLU A 404 -12.90 0.60 1.09
CA GLU A 404 -13.83 1.70 0.88
C GLU A 404 -13.68 2.85 1.88
N ASN A 405 -13.69 4.09 1.37
CA ASN A 405 -13.67 5.29 2.20
C ASN A 405 -12.45 5.39 3.15
N ASN A 406 -11.29 4.86 2.75
CA ASN A 406 -10.08 4.92 3.56
C ASN A 406 -9.19 6.10 3.18
N HIS A 407 -8.52 6.69 4.18
CA HIS A 407 -7.46 7.66 3.99
C HIS A 407 -6.12 6.96 4.14
N ILE A 408 -5.33 6.86 3.05
CA ILE A 408 -4.09 6.09 3.03
C ILE A 408 -2.94 6.96 2.53
N HIS A 409 -1.94 7.18 3.37
CA HIS A 409 -0.80 8.05 3.02
C HIS A 409 0.50 7.63 3.68
N HIS A 410 1.65 8.11 3.18
CA HIS A 410 2.96 7.85 3.80
C HIS A 410 3.24 6.35 4.01
N TYR A 411 2.98 5.55 2.97
CA TYR A 411 3.27 4.12 2.93
C TYR A 411 4.52 3.84 2.09
N GLY A 412 5.02 2.62 2.12
CA GLY A 412 6.24 2.21 1.43
C GLY A 412 7.52 2.76 2.08
N ARG A 413 7.48 3.02 3.39
CA ARG A 413 8.60 3.67 4.10
C ARG A 413 9.86 2.82 4.09
N TRP A 414 9.72 1.49 4.21
CA TRP A 414 10.82 0.53 4.07
C TRP A 414 10.91 -0.02 2.65
N ASN A 415 9.86 -0.63 2.14
CA ASN A 415 9.87 -1.18 0.79
C ASN A 415 9.26 -0.15 -0.15
N ARG A 416 10.11 0.57 -0.88
CA ARG A 416 9.69 1.78 -1.60
C ARG A 416 8.99 1.46 -2.91
N MET A 417 9.52 0.50 -3.68
CA MET A 417 8.92 0.11 -4.95
C MET A 417 7.92 -1.04 -4.78
N TYR A 418 6.93 -1.07 -5.65
CA TYR A 418 5.92 -2.12 -5.73
C TYR A 418 5.08 -2.37 -4.46
N GLN A 419 4.93 -1.38 -3.59
CA GLN A 419 4.04 -1.42 -2.42
C GLN A 419 2.90 -0.40 -2.58
N PRO A 420 1.73 -0.78 -3.13
CA PRO A 420 0.60 0.13 -3.30
C PRO A 420 -0.17 0.38 -1.99
N ALA A 421 -0.91 1.49 -1.92
CA ALA A 421 -1.91 1.70 -0.88
C ALA A 421 -2.97 0.59 -0.89
N ILE A 422 -3.43 0.19 -2.08
CA ILE A 422 -4.41 -0.90 -2.24
C ILE A 422 -3.94 -1.88 -3.33
N SER A 423 -3.90 -3.17 -3.02
CA SER A 423 -3.64 -4.24 -3.98
C SER A 423 -4.89 -5.09 -4.19
N LEU A 424 -5.31 -5.28 -5.45
CA LEU A 424 -6.47 -6.11 -5.82
C LEU A 424 -6.01 -7.33 -6.62
N ASN A 425 -6.27 -8.54 -6.12
CA ASN A 425 -5.94 -9.78 -6.83
C ASN A 425 -7.12 -10.76 -6.89
N GLY A 426 -7.25 -11.48 -8.00
CA GLY A 426 -8.25 -12.54 -8.18
C GLY A 426 -9.45 -12.07 -9.01
N VAL A 427 -10.67 -12.11 -8.47
CA VAL A 427 -11.88 -11.77 -9.23
C VAL A 427 -12.83 -10.90 -8.42
N GLY A 428 -13.30 -9.79 -9.00
CA GLY A 428 -14.46 -9.05 -8.49
C GLY A 428 -14.25 -8.22 -7.23
N ASN A 429 -13.00 -7.90 -6.86
CA ASN A 429 -12.68 -7.01 -5.73
C ASN A 429 -12.83 -5.52 -6.08
N ARG A 430 -13.04 -4.67 -5.07
CA ARG A 430 -13.33 -3.24 -5.23
C ARG A 430 -12.40 -2.33 -4.41
N ALA A 431 -11.95 -1.23 -5.00
CA ALA A 431 -11.37 -0.08 -4.31
C ALA A 431 -12.23 1.15 -4.60
N SER A 432 -12.94 1.68 -3.60
CA SER A 432 -13.88 2.78 -3.79
C SER A 432 -13.80 3.91 -2.78
N HIS A 433 -13.98 5.16 -3.22
CA HIS A 433 -14.06 6.32 -2.32
C HIS A 433 -12.82 6.55 -1.43
N ASN A 434 -11.64 6.07 -1.80
CA ASN A 434 -10.44 6.25 -0.99
C ASN A 434 -9.74 7.58 -1.35
N LEU A 435 -9.05 8.16 -0.37
CA LEU A 435 -8.08 9.24 -0.56
C LEU A 435 -6.68 8.67 -0.38
N ILE A 436 -5.85 8.71 -1.44
CA ILE A 436 -4.51 8.11 -1.45
C ILE A 436 -3.47 9.15 -1.86
N HIS A 437 -2.49 9.41 -1.01
CA HIS A 437 -1.44 10.39 -1.32
C HIS A 437 -0.12 10.20 -0.58
N ASP A 438 0.88 10.98 -1.00
CA ASP A 438 2.21 11.05 -0.41
C ASP A 438 2.88 9.67 -0.29
N ALA A 439 3.15 9.07 -1.44
CA ALA A 439 3.84 7.78 -1.49
C ALA A 439 4.88 7.68 -2.62
N PRO A 440 5.97 6.93 -2.40
CA PRO A 440 7.08 6.86 -3.35
C PRO A 440 6.72 6.17 -4.66
N HIS A 441 5.67 5.34 -4.66
CA HIS A 441 5.27 4.49 -5.78
C HIS A 441 3.74 4.40 -5.92
N MET A 442 3.25 3.39 -6.66
CA MET A 442 1.83 3.11 -6.97
C MET A 442 0.83 3.44 -5.85
N ALA A 443 -0.37 3.88 -6.22
CA ALA A 443 -1.52 3.96 -5.32
C ALA A 443 -2.34 2.67 -5.33
N ILE A 444 -2.71 2.17 -6.50
CA ILE A 444 -3.51 0.96 -6.64
C ILE A 444 -2.84 0.01 -7.64
N SER A 445 -2.52 -1.20 -7.21
CA SER A 445 -2.18 -2.28 -8.14
C SER A 445 -3.35 -3.24 -8.28
N PHE A 446 -3.48 -3.85 -9.47
CA PHE A 446 -4.50 -4.87 -9.67
C PHE A 446 -4.03 -6.01 -10.57
N GLY A 447 -4.54 -7.22 -10.34
CA GLY A 447 -4.26 -8.41 -11.15
C GLY A 447 -5.43 -9.39 -11.10
N GLY A 448 -5.98 -9.74 -12.27
CA GLY A 448 -7.14 -10.63 -12.36
C GLY A 448 -8.31 -10.01 -13.10
N ASN A 449 -9.52 -10.34 -12.69
CA ASN A 449 -10.73 -10.18 -13.51
C ASN A 449 -11.82 -9.36 -12.81
N ASP A 450 -12.55 -8.57 -13.59
CA ASP A 450 -13.79 -7.91 -13.17
C ASP A 450 -13.67 -7.01 -11.91
N HIS A 451 -12.49 -6.45 -11.65
CA HIS A 451 -12.29 -5.52 -10.54
C HIS A 451 -12.99 -4.17 -10.77
N ARG A 452 -13.33 -3.48 -9.69
CA ARG A 452 -13.87 -2.11 -9.73
C ARG A 452 -12.97 -1.15 -8.97
N ILE A 453 -12.50 -0.11 -9.66
CA ILE A 453 -11.71 0.96 -9.07
C ILE A 453 -12.44 2.27 -9.34
N GLU A 454 -13.13 2.81 -8.33
CA GLU A 454 -14.07 3.89 -8.55
C GLU A 454 -14.16 4.95 -7.46
N PHE A 455 -14.39 6.21 -7.84
CA PHE A 455 -14.57 7.32 -6.90
C PHE A 455 -13.37 7.59 -5.97
N ASN A 456 -12.17 7.13 -6.32
CA ASN A 456 -10.97 7.41 -5.53
C ASN A 456 -10.37 8.78 -5.93
N GLU A 457 -9.78 9.47 -4.97
CA GLU A 457 -8.92 10.63 -5.17
C GLU A 457 -7.47 10.23 -4.92
N ILE A 458 -6.60 10.50 -5.89
CA ILE A 458 -5.19 10.09 -5.86
C ILE A 458 -4.30 11.25 -6.29
N HIS A 459 -3.33 11.62 -5.44
CA HIS A 459 -2.38 12.68 -5.75
C HIS A 459 -1.04 12.49 -5.04
N ASN A 460 0.02 13.16 -5.50
CA ASN A 460 1.35 13.10 -4.87
C ASN A 460 1.88 11.66 -4.66
N VAL A 461 1.59 10.75 -5.59
CA VAL A 461 2.13 9.39 -5.59
C VAL A 461 3.16 9.23 -6.70
N CYS A 462 3.94 8.14 -6.66
CA CYS A 462 5.01 7.86 -7.61
C CYS A 462 6.11 8.95 -7.65
N TYR A 463 6.34 9.69 -6.56
CA TYR A 463 7.31 10.79 -6.58
C TYR A 463 8.79 10.34 -6.62
N GLU A 464 9.09 9.04 -6.54
CA GLU A 464 10.47 8.51 -6.50
C GLU A 464 10.80 7.53 -7.62
N SER A 465 9.89 7.33 -8.59
CA SER A 465 10.16 6.50 -9.76
C SER A 465 9.47 7.05 -11.02
N ASN A 466 10.01 6.75 -12.20
CA ASN A 466 9.47 7.16 -13.50
C ASN A 466 8.89 6.01 -14.34
N ASP A 467 9.00 4.75 -13.92
CA ASP A 467 8.31 3.62 -14.58
C ASP A 467 7.27 3.05 -13.62
N ALA A 468 6.33 3.92 -13.24
CA ALA A 468 5.31 3.63 -12.24
C ALA A 468 3.97 4.21 -12.67
N GLY A 469 2.88 3.52 -12.34
CA GLY A 469 1.53 4.01 -12.51
C GLY A 469 0.89 4.31 -11.16
N ALA A 470 0.15 5.41 -11.01
CA ALA A 470 -0.68 5.59 -9.83
C ALA A 470 -1.69 4.44 -9.72
N MET A 471 -2.29 4.03 -10.84
CA MET A 471 -2.96 2.74 -10.99
C MET A 471 -2.20 1.86 -11.98
N TYR A 472 -1.86 0.63 -11.61
CA TYR A 472 -0.97 -0.21 -12.41
C TYR A 472 -1.40 -1.68 -12.47
N SER A 473 -1.26 -2.27 -13.66
CA SER A 473 -1.37 -3.71 -13.91
C SER A 473 -0.64 -4.08 -15.21
N GLY A 474 -0.24 -5.34 -15.40
CA GLY A 474 0.51 -5.72 -16.60
C GLY A 474 0.62 -7.22 -16.90
N ARG A 475 0.92 -7.52 -18.17
CA ARG A 475 1.47 -8.80 -18.66
C ARG A 475 0.58 -10.04 -18.56
N ASP A 476 -0.72 -9.91 -18.75
CA ASP A 476 -1.64 -11.06 -18.86
C ASP A 476 -2.85 -10.73 -19.74
N TRP A 477 -3.05 -11.47 -20.84
CA TRP A 477 -4.20 -11.28 -21.75
C TRP A 477 -5.53 -11.74 -21.16
N THR A 478 -5.49 -12.60 -20.15
CA THR A 478 -6.68 -13.20 -19.51
C THR A 478 -7.22 -12.33 -18.37
N MET A 479 -6.46 -11.34 -17.90
CA MET A 479 -6.93 -10.31 -16.98
C MET A 479 -7.82 -9.32 -17.75
N ARG A 480 -9.14 -9.42 -17.58
CA ARG A 480 -10.13 -8.65 -18.36
C ARG A 480 -11.34 -8.27 -17.51
N GLY A 481 -12.08 -7.25 -17.94
CA GLY A 481 -13.33 -6.82 -17.31
C GLY A 481 -13.17 -5.80 -16.19
N THR A 482 -11.92 -5.45 -15.83
CA THR A 482 -11.65 -4.40 -14.84
C THR A 482 -12.16 -3.05 -15.32
N MET A 483 -12.85 -2.34 -14.43
CA MET A 483 -13.44 -1.03 -14.66
C MET A 483 -12.78 0.01 -13.73
N ILE A 484 -12.07 0.96 -14.33
CA ILE A 484 -11.48 2.13 -13.66
C ILE A 484 -12.36 3.33 -14.02
N ARG A 485 -13.21 3.78 -13.09
CA ARG A 485 -14.18 4.83 -13.40
C ARG A 485 -14.37 5.88 -12.32
N HIS A 486 -14.62 7.12 -12.74
CA HIS A 486 -14.99 8.20 -11.82
C HIS A 486 -13.96 8.46 -10.73
N ASN A 487 -12.68 8.27 -11.02
CA ASN A 487 -11.59 8.66 -10.11
C ASN A 487 -11.09 10.06 -10.47
N PHE A 488 -10.49 10.73 -9.49
CA PHE A 488 -9.75 11.98 -9.70
C PHE A 488 -8.26 11.73 -9.42
N LEU A 489 -7.43 11.89 -10.46
CA LEU A 489 -5.98 11.73 -10.37
C LEU A 489 -5.34 13.09 -10.64
N HIS A 490 -4.54 13.61 -9.71
CA HIS A 490 -3.93 14.93 -9.89
C HIS A 490 -2.55 15.10 -9.28
N HIS A 491 -1.72 15.97 -9.88
CA HIS A 491 -0.34 16.27 -9.43
C HIS A 491 0.50 14.99 -9.33
N ILE A 492 0.58 14.26 -10.45
CA ILE A 492 1.26 12.97 -10.56
C ILE A 492 2.32 13.14 -11.65
N SER A 493 3.53 13.53 -11.24
CA SER A 493 4.59 13.99 -12.16
C SER A 493 5.78 13.03 -12.26
N GLY A 494 5.96 12.13 -11.30
CA GLY A 494 7.11 11.23 -11.23
C GLY A 494 8.33 11.89 -10.58
N PHE A 495 9.39 11.12 -10.41
CA PHE A 495 10.65 11.61 -9.86
C PHE A 495 11.27 12.69 -10.76
N GLU A 496 11.58 13.85 -10.17
CA GLU A 496 12.06 15.06 -10.88
C GLU A 496 11.17 15.50 -12.06
N GLY A 497 9.87 15.17 -12.02
CA GLY A 497 8.93 15.49 -13.10
C GLY A 497 9.17 14.73 -14.40
N ARG A 498 9.95 13.63 -14.35
CA ARG A 498 10.35 12.84 -15.54
C ARG A 498 9.36 11.74 -15.91
N GLY A 499 8.23 11.70 -15.22
CA GLY A 499 7.02 11.06 -15.70
C GLY A 499 6.78 9.70 -15.09
N CYS A 500 5.87 9.67 -14.11
CA CYS A 500 5.05 8.49 -13.85
C CYS A 500 3.77 8.57 -14.69
N VAL A 501 2.88 7.60 -14.53
CA VAL A 501 1.66 7.43 -15.31
C VAL A 501 0.45 7.52 -14.39
N GLY A 502 -0.67 8.08 -14.85
CA GLY A 502 -1.93 8.04 -14.09
C GLY A 502 -2.50 6.62 -14.00
N VAL A 503 -3.01 6.11 -15.11
CA VAL A 503 -3.43 4.71 -15.28
C VAL A 503 -2.50 4.02 -16.26
N TYR A 504 -1.71 3.08 -15.75
CA TYR A 504 -0.70 2.34 -16.49
C TYR A 504 -1.16 0.90 -16.74
N LEU A 505 -1.68 0.67 -17.95
CA LEU A 505 -2.00 -0.67 -18.45
C LEU A 505 -0.77 -1.19 -19.20
N ASP A 506 0.15 -1.76 -18.43
CA ASP A 506 1.50 -2.04 -18.88
C ASP A 506 1.61 -3.40 -19.58
N ASP A 507 2.66 -3.55 -20.40
CA ASP A 507 3.11 -4.83 -20.95
C ASP A 507 2.01 -5.77 -21.44
N MET A 508 1.25 -5.35 -22.46
CA MET A 508 0.23 -6.14 -23.15
C MET A 508 -0.99 -6.50 -22.28
N LEU A 509 -1.24 -5.80 -21.17
CA LEU A 509 -2.52 -5.92 -20.44
C LEU A 509 -3.70 -5.58 -21.36
N CYS A 510 -4.81 -6.30 -21.21
CA CYS A 510 -5.96 -6.19 -22.11
C CYS A 510 -7.28 -5.92 -21.39
N GLY A 511 -8.31 -5.57 -22.16
CA GLY A 511 -9.71 -5.67 -21.72
C GLY A 511 -10.09 -4.83 -20.49
N THR A 512 -9.34 -3.75 -20.21
CA THR A 512 -9.60 -2.83 -19.11
C THR A 512 -10.27 -1.56 -19.64
N THR A 513 -11.26 -1.06 -18.90
CA THR A 513 -11.99 0.17 -19.24
C THR A 513 -11.61 1.32 -18.31
N ILE A 514 -11.17 2.44 -18.89
CA ILE A 514 -10.88 3.71 -18.24
C ILE A 514 -12.01 4.68 -18.60
N TYR A 515 -13.01 4.83 -17.72
CA TYR A 515 -14.25 5.52 -18.02
C TYR A 515 -14.57 6.68 -17.09
N GLY A 516 -14.79 7.88 -17.62
CA GLY A 516 -15.36 8.96 -16.81
C GLY A 516 -14.49 9.40 -15.64
N ASN A 517 -13.17 9.31 -15.76
CA ASN A 517 -12.20 9.80 -14.78
C ASN A 517 -11.80 11.25 -15.09
N VAL A 518 -11.32 11.96 -14.08
CA VAL A 518 -10.73 13.30 -14.20
C VAL A 518 -9.23 13.19 -13.92
N PHE A 519 -8.42 13.72 -14.83
CA PHE A 519 -6.97 13.79 -14.70
C PHE A 519 -6.54 15.26 -14.78
N TYR A 520 -5.75 15.72 -13.81
CA TYR A 520 -5.25 17.10 -13.76
C TYR A 520 -3.76 17.14 -13.40
N GLU A 521 -2.92 17.73 -14.26
CA GLU A 521 -1.45 17.74 -14.05
C GLU A 521 -0.87 16.33 -13.81
N VAL A 522 -1.24 15.41 -14.70
CA VAL A 522 -0.73 14.04 -14.69
C VAL A 522 0.21 13.85 -15.89
N THR A 523 1.45 13.44 -15.62
CA THR A 523 2.33 12.96 -16.68
C THR A 523 1.78 11.62 -17.19
N ARG A 524 1.66 11.45 -18.51
CA ARG A 524 1.10 10.24 -19.15
C ARG A 524 -0.18 9.74 -18.45
N ALA A 525 -1.32 10.42 -18.65
CA ALA A 525 -2.52 10.17 -17.87
C ALA A 525 -3.15 8.78 -18.09
N ALA A 526 -3.50 8.42 -19.33
CA ALA A 526 -3.98 7.09 -19.69
C ALA A 526 -2.99 6.40 -20.62
N PHE A 527 -2.42 5.28 -20.20
CA PHE A 527 -1.34 4.59 -20.90
C PHE A 527 -1.71 3.13 -21.19
N ILE A 528 -1.59 2.73 -22.46
CA ILE A 528 -1.73 1.34 -22.93
C ILE A 528 -0.41 0.90 -23.59
N GLY A 529 0.35 0.03 -22.92
CA GLY A 529 1.63 -0.48 -23.40
C GLY A 529 1.47 -1.75 -24.22
N GLY A 530 1.18 -1.66 -25.52
CA GLY A 530 1.03 -2.82 -26.40
C GLY A 530 -0.18 -3.71 -26.08
N GLY A 531 -1.06 -3.26 -25.19
CA GLY A 531 -2.31 -3.92 -24.82
C GLY A 531 -3.36 -3.85 -25.90
N ARG A 532 -4.39 -4.69 -25.80
CA ARG A 532 -5.52 -4.76 -26.74
C ARG A 532 -6.87 -4.82 -26.03
N ASP A 533 -7.91 -4.44 -26.77
CA ASP A 533 -9.30 -4.40 -26.30
C ASP A 533 -9.54 -3.50 -25.07
N CYS A 534 -8.67 -2.52 -24.82
CA CYS A 534 -8.85 -1.52 -23.77
C CYS A 534 -9.75 -0.38 -24.27
N ILE A 535 -10.47 0.25 -23.34
CA ILE A 535 -11.37 1.37 -23.66
C ILE A 535 -10.94 2.58 -22.83
N VAL A 536 -10.69 3.71 -23.48
CA VAL A 536 -10.48 5.02 -22.86
C VAL A 536 -11.63 5.92 -23.30
N GLU A 537 -12.62 6.10 -22.43
CA GLU A 537 -13.86 6.77 -22.82
C GLU A 537 -14.36 7.76 -21.78
N ASN A 538 -14.94 8.87 -22.23
CA ASN A 538 -15.66 9.80 -21.36
C ASN A 538 -14.80 10.48 -20.28
N ASN A 539 -13.47 10.50 -20.43
CA ASN A 539 -12.58 11.10 -19.44
C ASN A 539 -12.36 12.59 -19.70
N ILE A 540 -12.00 13.33 -18.65
CA ILE A 540 -11.54 14.72 -18.73
C ILE A 540 -10.04 14.74 -18.39
N PHE A 541 -9.23 15.30 -19.28
CA PHE A 541 -7.80 15.49 -19.10
C PHE A 541 -7.47 16.98 -19.16
N VAL A 542 -6.89 17.53 -18.09
CA VAL A 542 -6.48 18.93 -18.02
C VAL A 542 -4.99 18.99 -17.69
N ASP A 543 -4.21 19.69 -18.52
CA ASP A 543 -2.77 19.90 -18.34
C ASP A 543 -1.92 18.61 -18.25
N CYS A 544 -2.43 17.51 -18.79
CA CYS A 544 -1.74 16.22 -18.85
C CYS A 544 -0.70 16.17 -19.99
N LYS A 545 0.41 15.46 -19.77
CA LYS A 545 1.55 15.45 -20.71
C LYS A 545 2.11 14.04 -20.95
N PRO A 546 1.67 13.32 -22.01
CA PRO A 546 0.39 13.48 -22.71
C PRO A 546 -0.81 13.01 -21.87
N ALA A 547 -2.02 13.32 -22.32
CA ALA A 547 -3.27 12.74 -21.82
C ALA A 547 -3.39 11.25 -22.19
N LEU A 548 -3.00 10.89 -23.42
CA LEU A 548 -3.10 9.52 -23.93
C LEU A 548 -1.74 9.01 -24.45
N HIS A 549 -1.40 7.76 -24.10
CA HIS A 549 -0.27 7.04 -24.68
C HIS A 549 -0.71 5.63 -25.10
N ILE A 550 -0.38 5.23 -26.33
CA ILE A 550 -0.59 3.86 -26.81
C ILE A 550 0.60 3.47 -27.68
N ASP A 551 1.32 2.41 -27.29
CA ASP A 551 2.43 1.85 -28.06
C ASP A 551 2.13 0.46 -28.64
N ALA A 552 3.03 -0.04 -29.49
CA ALA A 552 2.99 -1.38 -30.07
C ALA A 552 4.19 -2.23 -29.60
N ARG A 553 4.60 -2.14 -28.33
CA ARG A 553 5.85 -2.76 -27.83
C ARG A 553 5.98 -4.25 -28.13
N ALA A 554 4.86 -4.97 -28.14
CA ALA A 554 4.80 -6.41 -28.44
C ALA A 554 5.13 -6.74 -29.90
N MET A 555 5.01 -5.78 -30.82
CA MET A 555 5.47 -5.91 -32.22
C MET A 555 6.96 -5.58 -32.37
N GLY A 556 7.61 -5.07 -31.33
CA GLY A 556 8.99 -4.63 -31.34
C GLY A 556 9.81 -5.29 -30.22
N TRP A 557 10.35 -4.47 -29.33
CA TRP A 557 11.31 -4.90 -28.31
C TRP A 557 10.75 -5.94 -27.33
N ALA A 558 9.43 -5.95 -27.09
CA ALA A 558 8.77 -6.87 -26.15
C ALA A 558 8.21 -8.14 -26.83
N SER A 559 8.47 -8.35 -28.12
CA SER A 559 7.91 -9.46 -28.91
C SER A 559 8.20 -10.85 -28.34
N TYR A 560 9.33 -11.05 -27.65
CA TYR A 560 9.68 -12.32 -27.03
C TYR A 560 8.69 -12.74 -25.93
N HIS A 561 8.02 -11.80 -25.26
CA HIS A 561 7.02 -12.10 -24.23
C HIS A 561 5.76 -12.75 -24.81
N VAL A 562 5.42 -12.47 -26.08
CA VAL A 562 4.21 -12.98 -26.76
C VAL A 562 4.22 -14.51 -26.79
N GLY A 563 5.35 -15.12 -27.16
CA GLY A 563 5.51 -16.57 -27.25
C GLY A 563 5.85 -17.27 -25.92
N THR A 564 6.17 -16.50 -24.88
CA THR A 564 6.59 -17.00 -23.56
C THR A 564 5.54 -16.63 -22.51
N THR A 565 5.81 -15.63 -21.67
CA THR A 565 4.98 -15.25 -20.52
C THR A 565 3.50 -15.04 -20.86
N MET A 566 3.20 -14.36 -21.97
CA MET A 566 1.81 -14.10 -22.36
C MET A 566 1.08 -15.38 -22.76
N ARG A 567 1.76 -16.26 -23.52
CA ARG A 567 1.21 -17.55 -23.94
C ARG A 567 1.05 -18.51 -22.76
N GLU A 568 2.01 -18.55 -21.85
CA GLU A 568 1.95 -19.37 -20.64
C GLU A 568 0.72 -19.01 -19.80
N ARG A 569 0.55 -17.73 -19.46
CA ARG A 569 -0.60 -17.23 -18.70
C ARG A 569 -1.94 -17.43 -19.43
N LEU A 570 -1.95 -17.30 -20.76
CA LEU A 570 -3.13 -17.62 -21.56
C LEU A 570 -3.55 -19.09 -21.42
N LEU A 571 -2.58 -20.01 -21.45
CA LEU A 571 -2.83 -21.45 -21.38
C LEU A 571 -3.14 -21.94 -19.96
N GLU A 572 -2.81 -21.17 -18.93
CA GLU A 572 -3.20 -21.45 -17.54
C GLU A 572 -4.70 -21.28 -17.30
N MET A 573 -5.39 -20.46 -18.11
CA MET A 573 -6.82 -20.21 -17.96
C MET A 573 -7.66 -20.98 -19.01
N PRO A 574 -8.90 -21.40 -18.68
CA PRO A 574 -9.78 -22.08 -19.62
C PRO A 574 -10.45 -21.08 -20.59
N TYR A 575 -9.66 -20.25 -21.27
CA TYR A 575 -10.12 -19.10 -22.07
C TYR A 575 -11.00 -19.46 -23.28
N LYS A 576 -10.99 -20.73 -23.72
CA LYS A 576 -11.83 -21.26 -24.81
C LYS A 576 -13.11 -21.94 -24.31
N ASP A 577 -13.24 -22.18 -23.00
CA ASP A 577 -14.45 -22.78 -22.43
C ASP A 577 -15.64 -21.82 -22.54
N LYS A 578 -16.85 -22.39 -22.54
CA LYS A 578 -18.10 -21.64 -22.73
C LYS A 578 -18.20 -20.40 -21.84
N LEU A 579 -17.86 -20.53 -20.56
CA LEU A 579 -17.92 -19.43 -19.60
C LEU A 579 -17.02 -18.25 -20.01
N TRP A 580 -15.77 -18.52 -20.36
CA TRP A 580 -14.80 -17.52 -20.77
C TRP A 580 -15.12 -16.94 -22.15
N ALA A 581 -15.55 -17.78 -23.09
CA ALA A 581 -15.93 -17.36 -24.43
C ALA A 581 -17.16 -16.42 -24.42
N GLU A 582 -18.13 -16.68 -23.53
CA GLU A 582 -19.29 -15.81 -23.34
C GLU A 582 -18.93 -14.52 -22.61
N ARG A 583 -18.07 -14.57 -21.58
CA ARG A 583 -17.66 -13.38 -20.81
C ARG A 583 -16.69 -12.47 -21.58
N TYR A 584 -15.71 -13.06 -22.26
CA TYR A 584 -14.60 -12.37 -22.93
C TYR A 584 -14.44 -12.87 -24.38
N PRO A 585 -15.43 -12.64 -25.27
CA PRO A 585 -15.42 -13.19 -26.62
C PRO A 585 -14.20 -12.78 -27.45
N LYS A 586 -13.63 -11.58 -27.20
CA LYS A 586 -12.43 -11.09 -27.88
C LYS A 586 -11.15 -11.85 -27.51
N LEU A 587 -11.16 -12.64 -26.44
CA LEU A 587 -9.98 -13.41 -25.99
C LEU A 587 -9.83 -14.75 -26.73
N VAL A 588 -10.94 -15.36 -27.17
CA VAL A 588 -11.00 -16.77 -27.63
C VAL A 588 -10.03 -17.06 -28.77
N ASN A 589 -9.85 -16.11 -29.69
CA ASN A 589 -9.01 -16.24 -30.88
C ASN A 589 -7.75 -15.38 -30.83
N ILE A 590 -7.33 -14.91 -29.64
CA ILE A 590 -6.23 -13.96 -29.50
C ILE A 590 -4.91 -14.50 -30.08
N TRP A 591 -4.71 -15.82 -30.02
CA TRP A 591 -3.51 -16.48 -30.51
C TRP A 591 -3.44 -16.50 -32.04
N GLU A 592 -4.59 -16.71 -32.67
CA GLU A 592 -4.73 -16.82 -34.13
C GLU A 592 -4.88 -15.44 -34.81
N ASP A 593 -5.10 -14.37 -34.04
CA ASP A 593 -5.37 -13.01 -34.53
C ASP A 593 -4.26 -12.01 -34.18
N GLU A 594 -3.13 -12.08 -34.89
CA GLU A 594 -1.98 -11.17 -34.73
C GLU A 594 -1.68 -10.87 -33.25
N PRO A 595 -1.25 -11.86 -32.45
CA PRO A 595 -1.24 -11.76 -30.98
C PRO A 595 -0.39 -10.61 -30.42
N ALA A 596 0.58 -10.11 -31.19
CA ALA A 596 1.41 -8.97 -30.83
C ALA A 596 0.77 -7.59 -31.10
N ALA A 597 -0.28 -7.51 -31.90
CA ALA A 597 -0.85 -6.24 -32.33
C ALA A 597 -1.79 -5.64 -31.26
N PRO A 598 -1.73 -4.33 -30.98
CA PRO A 598 -2.57 -3.65 -29.98
C PRO A 598 -4.00 -3.37 -30.52
N LYS A 599 -4.69 -4.42 -30.95
CA LYS A 599 -5.99 -4.37 -31.65
C LYS A 599 -7.15 -3.95 -30.75
N GLY A 600 -8.18 -3.39 -31.38
CA GLY A 600 -9.50 -3.26 -30.74
C GLY A 600 -9.56 -2.28 -29.58
N ASN A 601 -8.50 -1.46 -29.40
CA ASN A 601 -8.49 -0.36 -28.46
C ASN A 601 -9.43 0.75 -28.96
N ILE A 602 -10.22 1.31 -28.04
CA ILE A 602 -11.18 2.39 -28.34
C ILE A 602 -10.84 3.61 -27.51
N VAL A 603 -10.74 4.76 -28.17
CA VAL A 603 -10.53 6.07 -27.55
C VAL A 603 -11.68 6.97 -27.98
N ALA A 604 -12.67 7.16 -27.11
CA ALA A 604 -13.92 7.80 -27.52
C ALA A 604 -14.43 8.85 -26.53
N ARG A 605 -15.00 9.94 -27.04
CA ARG A 605 -15.73 10.94 -26.23
C ARG A 605 -14.91 11.44 -25.04
N ASN A 606 -13.61 11.62 -25.19
CA ASN A 606 -12.78 12.23 -24.15
C ASN A 606 -12.65 13.74 -24.37
N ILE A 607 -12.35 14.47 -23.31
CA ILE A 607 -12.05 15.91 -23.35
C ILE A 607 -10.59 16.09 -22.93
N SER A 608 -9.81 16.82 -23.71
CA SER A 608 -8.44 17.21 -23.37
C SER A 608 -8.23 18.71 -23.56
N GLN A 609 -7.71 19.38 -22.53
CA GLN A 609 -7.48 20.82 -22.51
C GLN A 609 -6.11 21.16 -21.92
N GLY A 610 -5.35 22.05 -22.56
CA GLY A 610 -4.14 22.69 -21.99
C GLY A 610 -2.86 21.84 -21.96
N GLY A 611 -2.99 20.53 -22.21
CA GLY A 611 -1.89 19.56 -22.25
C GLY A 611 -1.52 19.08 -23.66
N LYS A 612 -0.69 18.03 -23.72
CA LYS A 612 -0.46 17.28 -24.98
C LYS A 612 -1.53 16.20 -25.08
N TRP A 613 -2.36 16.21 -26.13
CA TRP A 613 -3.42 15.21 -26.30
C TRP A 613 -2.89 13.78 -26.29
N ASP A 614 -2.09 13.41 -27.30
CA ASP A 614 -1.67 12.01 -27.43
C ASP A 614 -0.21 11.82 -27.84
N GLU A 615 0.29 10.63 -27.50
CA GLU A 615 1.50 10.02 -28.02
C GLU A 615 1.19 8.57 -28.42
N VAL A 616 0.27 8.41 -29.37
CA VAL A 616 -0.02 7.11 -29.98
C VAL A 616 0.99 6.83 -31.10
N TYR A 617 1.74 5.74 -30.96
CA TYR A 617 2.78 5.37 -31.91
C TYR A 617 2.19 4.98 -33.26
N ASP A 618 2.88 5.31 -34.37
CA ASP A 618 2.41 5.06 -35.74
C ASP A 618 2.02 3.59 -35.98
N GLN A 619 2.80 2.66 -35.40
CA GLN A 619 2.57 1.21 -35.50
C GLN A 619 1.30 0.75 -34.77
N ALA A 620 0.86 1.50 -33.75
CA ALA A 620 -0.35 1.21 -33.00
C ALA A 620 -1.58 1.91 -33.60
N ARG A 621 -1.39 3.10 -34.19
CA ARG A 621 -2.48 4.02 -34.55
C ARG A 621 -3.53 3.41 -35.49
N SER A 622 -3.13 2.57 -36.45
CA SER A 622 -4.07 1.88 -37.36
C SER A 622 -4.97 0.84 -36.67
N TYR A 623 -4.59 0.40 -35.47
CA TYR A 623 -5.34 -0.57 -34.66
C TYR A 623 -6.27 0.08 -33.64
N VAL A 624 -6.20 1.40 -33.46
CA VAL A 624 -6.96 2.16 -32.47
C VAL A 624 -8.13 2.87 -33.15
N THR A 625 -9.32 2.74 -32.57
CA THR A 625 -10.51 3.48 -33.01
C THR A 625 -10.61 4.79 -32.22
N PHE A 626 -10.64 5.93 -32.93
CA PHE A 626 -10.85 7.25 -32.33
C PHE A 626 -12.23 7.79 -32.72
N GLU A 627 -13.04 8.17 -31.73
CA GLU A 627 -14.41 8.67 -31.95
C GLU A 627 -14.69 9.89 -31.07
N ASP A 628 -15.13 11.00 -31.67
CA ASP A 628 -15.74 12.12 -30.94
C ASP A 628 -14.94 12.69 -29.75
N ASN A 629 -13.60 12.62 -29.78
CA ASN A 629 -12.75 13.25 -28.77
C ASN A 629 -12.64 14.76 -29.02
N LEU A 630 -12.80 15.55 -27.96
CA LEU A 630 -12.70 17.00 -27.98
C LEU A 630 -11.33 17.41 -27.44
N VAL A 631 -10.52 18.06 -28.27
CA VAL A 631 -9.14 18.46 -27.95
C VAL A 631 -8.98 19.95 -28.16
N ASP A 632 -8.64 20.68 -27.10
CA ASP A 632 -8.43 22.13 -27.08
C ASP A 632 -9.56 22.93 -27.74
N VAL A 633 -10.80 22.51 -27.49
CA VAL A 633 -12.03 23.22 -27.86
C VAL A 633 -12.77 23.66 -26.61
N ASP A 634 -13.50 24.77 -26.69
CA ASP A 634 -14.32 25.22 -25.56
C ASP A 634 -15.45 24.23 -25.30
N VAL A 635 -15.37 23.54 -24.16
CA VAL A 635 -16.35 22.56 -23.69
C VAL A 635 -17.34 23.14 -22.68
N HIS A 636 -17.30 24.45 -22.42
CA HIS A 636 -18.17 25.14 -21.47
C HIS A 636 -18.05 24.57 -20.04
N PHE A 637 -16.86 24.59 -19.46
CA PHE A 637 -16.71 24.33 -18.02
C PHE A 637 -17.57 25.31 -17.19
N VAL A 638 -18.07 24.87 -16.04
CA VAL A 638 -18.85 25.73 -15.11
C VAL A 638 -17.97 26.86 -14.57
N GLU A 639 -16.73 26.54 -14.21
CA GLU A 639 -15.64 27.46 -13.87
C GLU A 639 -14.35 26.92 -14.50
N GLU A 640 -13.35 27.78 -14.71
CA GLU A 640 -12.07 27.33 -15.27
C GLU A 640 -11.38 26.32 -14.34
N PRO A 641 -10.92 25.16 -14.87
CA PRO A 641 -10.04 24.26 -14.13
C PRO A 641 -8.82 24.98 -13.55
N PRO A 642 -8.33 24.59 -12.36
CA PRO A 642 -8.78 23.44 -11.56
C PRO A 642 -9.93 23.74 -10.59
N LYS A 643 -10.57 24.92 -10.64
CA LYS A 643 -11.64 25.26 -9.67
C LYS A 643 -12.84 24.34 -9.78
N ASN A 644 -13.20 23.93 -11.00
CA ASN A 644 -14.30 23.03 -11.27
C ASN A 644 -14.07 22.29 -12.58
N PHE A 645 -14.30 20.98 -12.60
CA PHE A 645 -14.20 20.14 -13.79
C PHE A 645 -15.58 19.74 -14.35
N GLN A 646 -16.68 20.24 -13.75
CA GLN A 646 -18.03 20.04 -14.27
C GLN A 646 -18.25 20.86 -15.53
N LEU A 647 -19.02 20.28 -16.46
CA LEU A 647 -19.47 20.96 -17.66
C LEU A 647 -20.86 21.58 -17.43
N ARG A 648 -21.11 22.70 -18.09
CA ARG A 648 -22.45 23.30 -18.16
C ARG A 648 -23.37 22.44 -19.02
N ASP A 649 -24.68 22.50 -18.75
CA ASP A 649 -25.71 21.73 -19.47
C ASP A 649 -25.72 21.99 -20.99
N ASP A 650 -25.23 23.15 -21.43
CA ASP A 650 -25.12 23.55 -22.84
C ASP A 650 -23.80 23.13 -23.51
N SER A 651 -22.97 22.35 -22.82
CA SER A 651 -21.69 21.85 -23.36
C SER A 651 -21.88 21.09 -24.68
N PRO A 652 -21.03 21.33 -25.70
CA PRO A 652 -21.07 20.57 -26.95
C PRO A 652 -20.77 19.08 -26.75
N ALA A 653 -20.05 18.70 -25.69
CA ALA A 653 -19.68 17.32 -25.39
C ALA A 653 -20.91 16.40 -25.23
N TYR A 654 -22.00 16.90 -24.63
CA TYR A 654 -23.21 16.11 -24.41
C TYR A 654 -23.90 15.70 -25.72
N LYS A 655 -23.78 16.51 -26.78
CA LYS A 655 -24.32 16.18 -28.12
C LYS A 655 -23.56 15.03 -28.78
N LEU A 656 -22.29 14.87 -28.44
CA LEU A 656 -21.41 13.79 -28.88
C LEU A 656 -21.55 12.53 -28.01
N GLY A 657 -22.48 12.53 -27.04
CA GLY A 657 -22.76 11.38 -26.20
C GLY A 657 -21.94 11.32 -24.91
N PHE A 658 -21.10 12.32 -24.61
CA PHE A 658 -20.45 12.45 -23.31
C PHE A 658 -21.48 12.38 -22.18
N LYS A 659 -21.11 11.76 -21.06
CA LYS A 659 -21.92 11.58 -19.86
C LYS A 659 -21.31 12.38 -18.72
N ARG A 660 -22.15 13.08 -17.97
CA ARG A 660 -21.72 13.84 -16.79
C ARG A 660 -20.95 12.93 -15.82
N ILE A 661 -19.76 13.36 -15.42
CA ILE A 661 -18.97 12.70 -14.38
C ILE A 661 -19.54 13.11 -13.00
N PRO A 662 -19.84 12.16 -12.10
CA PRO A 662 -20.31 12.43 -10.75
C PRO A 662 -19.17 12.88 -9.81
N ILE A 663 -18.51 14.00 -10.13
CA ILE A 663 -17.33 14.51 -9.41
C ILE A 663 -17.62 14.74 -7.93
N GLU A 664 -18.83 15.15 -7.59
CA GLU A 664 -19.30 15.35 -6.22
C GLU A 664 -19.29 14.09 -5.33
N LYS A 665 -19.05 12.91 -5.91
CA LYS A 665 -18.96 11.64 -5.20
C LYS A 665 -17.53 11.12 -5.05
N ILE A 666 -16.55 11.80 -5.63
CA ILE A 666 -15.15 11.36 -5.62
C ILE A 666 -14.53 11.70 -4.27
N GLY A 667 -13.67 10.81 -3.78
CA GLY A 667 -12.97 10.95 -2.52
C GLY A 667 -13.79 10.44 -1.34
N LEU A 668 -13.37 10.88 -0.15
CA LEU A 668 -13.97 10.47 1.12
C LEU A 668 -15.39 11.04 1.27
N PHE A 669 -16.24 10.32 1.99
CA PHE A 669 -17.55 10.81 2.42
C PHE A 669 -17.71 10.70 3.94
N CYS A 670 -18.52 11.58 4.53
CA CYS A 670 -18.74 11.59 5.98
C CYS A 670 -19.44 10.31 6.45
N PHE A 671 -18.92 9.73 7.53
CA PHE A 671 -19.61 8.74 8.37
C PHE A 671 -20.49 9.47 9.39
N PHE A 672 -21.70 8.94 9.63
CA PHE A 672 -22.49 9.25 10.82
C PHE A 672 -22.37 8.12 11.82
#